data_AF-A0A8B7U2R3-F1
#
_entry.id   AF-A0A8B7U2R3-F1
#
_cell.length_a   1.000
_cell.length_b   1.000
_cell.length_c   1.000
_cell.angle_alpha   90.00
_cell.angle_beta   90.00
_cell.angle_gamma   90.00
#
_symmetry.space_group_name_H-M   'P 1'
#
loop_
_entity.id
_entity.type
_entity.pdbx_description
1 polymer ?
#
loop_
_entity_poly.entity_id
_entity_poly.type
_entity_poly.pdbx_seq_one_letter_code
_entity_poly.pdbx_strand_id
1 'polypeptide(L)'
;MEDGFNVALEPLECRQPPLSSPRARTLLCHDMAGGYLEDRFIQGSEVQNSYSFYHWQYIDIFVYFSHHTVTIPPVGWTNAAHRHGVCILGTFITEWNNGGRLCEAFLAGDERSYQAVADQLVRIAQFFGFDGWLINIENSLSLAAVGNTPPFLRYLTTQLHQQVPGGLVLWYDSVVQSGQLKWQDELNEQNRIFFDSCDGFFTNYNWREEHLQRMLGQAGERLADVYVGVDVFARGNVVGGQFDTDKSLELIRKHGFSAALFAPGWVYECLEKSDFFQNQDKFWSLLERYLPTHSICSLPFVTSFCLGMGTRRVCYGKEQVVGPWYHPSAQEMQPFFGEHKLAEDGRGWVKTHCCLADSWHGGSSLLLRGVIPPEVGNVAVRLFSLQVPVPPKIFLSLVYKFEGTTNVRVALELTTEDASSCHIGSISVLNETGSRHSPRPLRVPPSKLARWAGRCGQQLSGGWIQRCYETNLHGCLLQDLFVNFSRPPGSQVEESFICRLGEIQVVDANSLLAPLPHVQNVTISQVCWLPPTSGSEGLPAQLGLSCTLHWSYLLRHVRGFRIHSWQTTGSSPSREPPGLEKPTFLGLAFVSQYRVVNLVVEATRPGQDGRVEFLVEPVPKEGFLVPQAEWGRAALIYSAPQ
;
A
#
# COMPACT_ATOMS: atom_id res chain seq x y z
N MET A 1 8.09 -21.94 -12.99
CA MET A 1 8.09 -20.69 -12.19
C MET A 1 7.37 -21.03 -10.90
N GLU A 2 7.89 -20.65 -9.74
CA GLU A 2 7.25 -21.00 -8.46
C GLU A 2 6.19 -19.95 -8.16
N ASP A 3 4.92 -20.32 -8.29
CA ASP A 3 3.80 -19.40 -8.07
C ASP A 3 3.77 -18.85 -6.63
N GLY A 4 4.43 -19.52 -5.69
CA GLY A 4 4.63 -19.06 -4.31
C GLY A 4 5.24 -17.66 -4.20
N PHE A 5 6.01 -17.22 -5.19
CA PHE A 5 6.60 -15.88 -5.23
C PHE A 5 5.53 -14.78 -5.41
N ASN A 6 4.37 -15.11 -5.99
CA ASN A 6 3.27 -14.18 -6.25
C ASN A 6 2.21 -14.17 -5.13
N VAL A 7 2.42 -14.90 -4.03
CA VAL A 7 1.46 -14.98 -2.94
C VAL A 7 1.59 -13.74 -2.05
N ALA A 8 0.50 -13.01 -1.88
CA ALA A 8 0.43 -11.91 -0.93
C ALA A 8 0.55 -12.45 0.50
N LEU A 9 1.39 -11.78 1.30
CA LEU A 9 1.68 -12.20 2.67
C LEU A 9 1.18 -11.18 3.71
N GLU A 10 0.79 -9.99 3.26
CA GLU A 10 0.14 -9.00 4.12
C GLU A 10 -1.36 -9.32 4.20
N PRO A 11 -1.92 -9.60 5.38
CA PRO A 11 -3.36 -9.74 5.53
C PRO A 11 -4.04 -8.37 5.36
N LEU A 12 -5.30 -8.37 4.92
CA LEU A 12 -6.12 -7.16 4.84
C LEU A 12 -6.25 -6.50 6.22
N GLU A 13 -5.72 -5.29 6.38
CA GLU A 13 -5.78 -4.55 7.63
C GLU A 13 -7.21 -4.06 7.94
N CYS A 14 -7.52 -3.97 9.23
CA CYS A 14 -8.79 -3.43 9.68
C CYS A 14 -8.89 -1.93 9.40
N ARG A 15 -10.09 -1.46 9.07
CA ARG A 15 -10.40 -0.05 8.84
C ARG A 15 -11.70 0.37 9.50
N GLN A 16 -11.83 1.69 9.75
CA GLN A 16 -13.07 2.29 10.24
C GLN A 16 -13.54 3.43 9.34
N PRO A 17 -14.80 3.45 8.89
CA PRO A 17 -15.79 2.38 9.09
C PRO A 17 -15.42 1.10 8.31
N PRO A 18 -15.91 -0.09 8.75
CA PRO A 18 -15.65 -1.34 8.03
C PRO A 18 -16.30 -1.31 6.64
N LEU A 19 -15.80 -2.13 5.71
CA LEU A 19 -16.34 -2.23 4.35
C LEU A 19 -17.84 -2.60 4.35
N SER A 20 -18.29 -3.40 5.31
CA SER A 20 -19.69 -3.80 5.49
C SER A 20 -20.63 -2.66 5.92
N SER A 21 -20.10 -1.48 6.25
CA SER A 21 -20.92 -0.30 6.55
C SER A 21 -21.81 0.07 5.36
N PRO A 22 -23.04 0.56 5.59
CA PRO A 22 -23.94 1.02 4.53
C PRO A 22 -23.55 2.38 3.94
N ARG A 23 -22.41 2.96 4.35
CA ARG A 23 -21.94 4.22 3.75
C ARG A 23 -21.62 4.04 2.27
N ALA A 24 -21.77 5.11 1.50
CA ALA A 24 -21.31 5.15 0.12
C ALA A 24 -19.79 4.85 0.05
N ARG A 25 -19.38 4.11 -0.97
CA ARG A 25 -18.00 3.59 -1.15
C ARG A 25 -17.35 4.16 -2.40
N THR A 26 -16.03 4.07 -2.48
CA THR A 26 -15.26 4.38 -3.69
C THR A 26 -14.52 3.13 -4.15
N LEU A 27 -14.84 2.66 -5.35
CA LEU A 27 -14.08 1.64 -6.06
C LEU A 27 -13.13 2.33 -7.05
N LEU A 28 -11.88 1.89 -7.10
CA LEU A 28 -10.90 2.30 -8.10
C LEU A 28 -10.64 1.10 -9.02
N CYS A 29 -11.08 1.17 -10.27
CA CYS A 29 -10.79 0.18 -11.29
C CYS A 29 -9.60 0.66 -12.12
N HIS A 30 -8.42 0.09 -11.85
CA HIS A 30 -7.13 0.70 -12.16
C HIS A 30 -6.90 0.98 -13.65
N ASP A 31 -7.31 0.04 -14.52
CA ASP A 31 -7.08 -0.01 -15.97
C ASP A 31 -5.99 0.95 -16.45
N MET A 32 -4.74 0.50 -16.42
CA MET A 32 -3.57 1.33 -16.70
C MET A 32 -2.68 0.64 -17.73
N ALA A 33 -2.64 1.22 -18.93
CA ALA A 33 -1.82 0.79 -20.06
C ALA A 33 -1.73 -0.73 -20.27
N GLY A 34 -2.86 -1.44 -20.12
CA GLY A 34 -2.97 -2.89 -20.34
C GLY A 34 -2.56 -3.79 -19.16
N GLY A 35 -2.12 -3.23 -18.03
CA GLY A 35 -1.70 -3.97 -16.84
C GLY A 35 -0.36 -4.71 -17.01
N TYR A 36 0.10 -5.37 -15.94
CA TYR A 36 1.34 -6.14 -15.83
C TYR A 36 2.56 -5.45 -16.46
N LEU A 37 2.82 -4.21 -16.05
CA LEU A 37 3.94 -3.39 -16.47
C LEU A 37 5.16 -3.69 -15.58
N GLU A 38 5.68 -2.68 -14.88
CA GLU A 38 6.79 -2.82 -13.93
C GLU A 38 6.36 -3.53 -12.63
N ASP A 39 5.07 -3.51 -12.33
CA ASP A 39 4.45 -4.16 -11.18
C ASP A 39 4.39 -5.70 -11.29
N ARG A 40 4.64 -6.27 -12.49
CA ARG A 40 4.82 -7.72 -12.66
C ARG A 40 6.11 -8.25 -12.03
N PHE A 41 7.11 -7.39 -11.81
CA PHE A 41 8.40 -7.78 -11.26
C PHE A 41 8.33 -7.81 -9.75
N ILE A 42 8.28 -9.02 -9.19
CA ILE A 42 8.00 -9.24 -7.77
C ILE A 42 9.07 -8.65 -6.85
N GLN A 43 10.33 -8.62 -7.28
CA GLN A 43 11.44 -8.02 -6.52
C GLN A 43 11.68 -6.55 -6.89
N GLY A 44 10.70 -5.93 -7.56
CA GLY A 44 10.77 -4.58 -8.10
C GLY A 44 11.58 -4.48 -9.39
N SER A 45 11.67 -3.26 -9.89
CA SER A 45 12.43 -2.91 -11.10
C SER A 45 13.19 -1.60 -10.92
N GLU A 46 14.13 -1.33 -11.83
CA GLU A 46 14.99 -0.13 -11.83
C GLU A 46 14.47 0.92 -12.82
N VAL A 47 13.22 1.36 -12.62
CA VAL A 47 12.55 2.32 -13.51
C VAL A 47 12.35 3.66 -12.82
N GLN A 48 12.64 4.75 -13.55
CA GLN A 48 12.61 6.12 -13.04
C GLN A 48 11.19 6.68 -12.91
N ASN A 49 10.37 6.46 -13.92
CA ASN A 49 9.01 6.99 -14.01
C ASN A 49 8.04 5.80 -14.10
N SER A 50 7.74 5.20 -12.96
CA SER A 50 6.69 4.16 -12.86
C SER A 50 5.40 4.78 -12.34
N TYR A 51 4.26 4.23 -12.74
CA TYR A 51 2.98 4.60 -12.15
C TYR A 51 2.95 4.19 -10.68
N SER A 52 2.59 5.14 -9.80
CA SER A 52 2.42 4.92 -8.38
C SER A 52 1.14 5.59 -7.92
N PHE A 53 0.20 4.80 -7.41
CA PHE A 53 -1.03 5.27 -6.78
C PHE A 53 -0.83 5.33 -5.26
N TYR A 54 -1.21 6.44 -4.61
CA TYR A 54 -0.95 6.67 -3.19
C TYR A 54 -2.08 7.37 -2.42
N HIS A 55 -3.27 7.51 -3.02
CA HIS A 55 -4.44 8.12 -2.37
C HIS A 55 -5.39 7.06 -1.76
N TRP A 56 -4.81 6.04 -1.13
CA TRP A 56 -5.54 4.88 -0.62
C TRP A 56 -6.61 5.22 0.42
N GLN A 57 -6.45 6.32 1.16
CA GLN A 57 -7.39 6.76 2.19
C GLN A 57 -8.81 7.02 1.66
N TYR A 58 -8.96 7.20 0.34
CA TYR A 58 -10.24 7.46 -0.32
C TYR A 58 -10.86 6.21 -0.95
N ILE A 59 -10.15 5.07 -0.94
CA ILE A 59 -10.51 3.88 -1.73
C ILE A 59 -10.97 2.75 -0.81
N ASP A 60 -12.15 2.23 -1.09
CA ASP A 60 -12.70 1.07 -0.38
C ASP A 60 -12.34 -0.25 -1.03
N ILE A 61 -12.33 -0.26 -2.37
CA ILE A 61 -12.10 -1.43 -3.22
C ILE A 61 -11.18 -1.01 -4.37
N PHE A 62 -10.13 -1.77 -4.64
CA PHE A 62 -9.24 -1.61 -5.78
C PHE A 62 -9.41 -2.80 -6.72
N VAL A 63 -9.75 -2.58 -7.98
CA VAL A 63 -9.80 -3.65 -8.99
C VAL A 63 -8.55 -3.54 -9.84
N TYR A 64 -7.70 -4.57 -9.80
CA TYR A 64 -6.62 -4.69 -10.76
C TYR A 64 -7.19 -5.19 -12.09
N PHE A 65 -7.39 -4.24 -13.00
CA PHE A 65 -8.03 -4.48 -14.28
C PHE A 65 -7.02 -4.70 -15.39
N SER A 66 -7.27 -5.71 -16.21
CA SER A 66 -6.58 -5.92 -17.48
C SER A 66 -7.51 -6.70 -18.42
N HIS A 67 -7.15 -6.77 -19.70
CA HIS A 67 -7.93 -7.48 -20.72
C HIS A 67 -7.57 -8.97 -20.85
N HIS A 68 -6.95 -9.55 -19.81
CA HIS A 68 -6.72 -10.99 -19.72
C HIS A 68 -7.93 -11.68 -19.09
N THR A 69 -8.35 -12.82 -19.65
CA THR A 69 -9.55 -13.54 -19.19
C THR A 69 -9.58 -13.79 -17.69
N VAL A 70 -8.43 -14.12 -17.11
CA VAL A 70 -8.22 -14.15 -15.66
C VAL A 70 -7.06 -13.20 -15.36
N THR A 71 -7.36 -12.13 -14.64
CA THR A 71 -6.38 -11.15 -14.18
C THR A 71 -6.16 -11.34 -12.68
N ILE A 72 -4.96 -11.76 -12.30
CA ILE A 72 -4.52 -11.89 -10.91
C ILE A 72 -3.81 -10.58 -10.53
N PRO A 73 -4.25 -9.87 -9.47
CA PRO A 73 -3.54 -8.69 -9.00
C PRO A 73 -2.06 -9.03 -8.68
N PRO A 74 -1.08 -8.25 -9.18
CA PRO A 74 0.30 -8.46 -8.80
C PRO A 74 0.49 -8.34 -7.29
N VAL A 75 1.29 -9.23 -6.71
CA VAL A 75 1.57 -9.28 -5.26
C VAL A 75 2.01 -7.93 -4.68
N GLY A 76 2.70 -7.13 -5.50
CA GLY A 76 3.03 -5.73 -5.23
C GLY A 76 1.82 -4.92 -4.75
N TRP A 77 0.78 -4.91 -5.58
CA TRP A 77 -0.46 -4.16 -5.35
C TRP A 77 -1.32 -4.78 -4.26
N THR A 78 -1.40 -6.11 -4.18
CA THR A 78 -2.16 -6.79 -3.12
C THR A 78 -1.63 -6.42 -1.75
N ASN A 79 -0.31 -6.51 -1.55
CA ASN A 79 0.33 -6.11 -0.29
C ASN A 79 0.13 -4.61 0.02
N ALA A 80 0.18 -3.74 -1.00
CA ALA A 80 -0.03 -2.31 -0.82
C ALA A 80 -1.49 -1.98 -0.42
N ALA A 81 -2.47 -2.56 -1.11
CA ALA A 81 -3.89 -2.38 -0.82
C ALA A 81 -4.24 -2.90 0.59
N HIS A 82 -3.84 -4.13 0.91
CA HIS A 82 -4.09 -4.76 2.21
C HIS A 82 -3.51 -3.96 3.37
N ARG A 83 -2.28 -3.43 3.22
CA ARG A 83 -1.65 -2.56 4.22
C ARG A 83 -2.44 -1.29 4.50
N HIS A 84 -3.11 -0.75 3.48
CA HIS A 84 -3.99 0.42 3.60
C HIS A 84 -5.44 0.05 3.96
N GLY A 85 -5.71 -1.22 4.28
CA GLY A 85 -7.05 -1.72 4.60
C GLY A 85 -7.99 -1.73 3.40
N VAL A 86 -7.48 -1.74 2.17
CA VAL A 86 -8.26 -1.70 0.93
C VAL A 86 -8.41 -3.10 0.37
N CYS A 87 -9.67 -3.48 0.09
CA CYS A 87 -10.01 -4.74 -0.55
C CYS A 87 -9.54 -4.71 -2.01
N ILE A 88 -8.86 -5.76 -2.49
CA ILE A 88 -8.34 -5.83 -3.86
C ILE A 88 -8.90 -7.00 -4.65
N LEU A 89 -9.47 -6.72 -5.81
CA LEU A 89 -10.10 -7.70 -6.68
C LEU A 89 -9.27 -7.92 -7.94
N GLY A 90 -9.23 -9.17 -8.39
CA GLY A 90 -8.87 -9.51 -9.76
C GLY A 90 -10.03 -9.24 -10.72
N THR A 91 -9.78 -9.49 -12.01
CA THR A 91 -10.79 -9.34 -13.06
C THR A 91 -10.97 -10.67 -13.79
N PHE A 92 -12.20 -11.15 -13.90
CA PHE A 92 -12.59 -12.18 -14.84
C PHE A 92 -13.37 -11.52 -15.97
N ILE A 93 -12.78 -11.48 -17.16
CA ILE A 93 -13.36 -10.79 -18.31
C ILE A 93 -13.45 -11.71 -19.53
N THR A 94 -14.56 -11.63 -20.26
CA THR A 94 -14.69 -12.31 -21.55
C THR A 94 -14.98 -11.29 -22.62
N GLU A 95 -14.07 -11.19 -23.59
CA GLU A 95 -14.17 -10.28 -24.71
C GLU A 95 -13.89 -11.02 -26.02
N TRP A 96 -14.37 -10.44 -27.13
CA TRP A 96 -14.11 -10.93 -28.48
C TRP A 96 -14.65 -12.34 -28.74
N ASN A 97 -14.35 -12.88 -29.92
CA ASN A 97 -14.83 -14.21 -30.33
C ASN A 97 -14.34 -15.35 -29.42
N ASN A 98 -13.17 -15.18 -28.78
CA ASN A 98 -12.65 -16.19 -27.87
C ASN A 98 -13.39 -16.19 -26.53
N GLY A 99 -13.68 -15.02 -25.97
CA GLY A 99 -14.49 -14.89 -24.77
C GLY A 99 -15.88 -15.48 -24.95
N GLY A 100 -16.55 -15.20 -26.07
CA GLY A 100 -17.89 -15.75 -26.34
C GLY A 100 -17.89 -17.28 -26.39
N ARG A 101 -16.89 -17.89 -27.03
CA ARG A 101 -16.74 -19.35 -27.04
C ARG A 101 -16.50 -19.93 -25.65
N LEU A 102 -15.71 -19.24 -24.81
CA LEU A 102 -15.47 -19.66 -23.43
C LEU A 102 -16.77 -19.59 -22.62
N CYS A 103 -17.50 -18.47 -22.68
CA CYS A 103 -18.81 -18.31 -22.04
C CYS A 103 -19.76 -19.43 -22.39
N GLU A 104 -19.95 -19.73 -23.67
CA GLU A 104 -20.81 -20.84 -24.09
C GLU A 104 -20.30 -22.18 -23.53
N ALA A 105 -18.99 -22.42 -23.53
CA ALA A 105 -18.43 -23.68 -23.03
C ALA A 105 -18.69 -23.93 -21.54
N PHE A 106 -18.59 -22.90 -20.68
CA PHE A 106 -18.76 -23.09 -19.23
C PHE A 106 -20.16 -22.75 -18.71
N LEU A 107 -20.85 -21.77 -19.32
CA LEU A 107 -22.19 -21.36 -18.89
C LEU A 107 -23.29 -22.17 -19.57
N ALA A 108 -23.19 -22.51 -20.87
CA ALA A 108 -24.20 -23.35 -21.51
C ALA A 108 -24.00 -24.85 -21.28
N GLY A 109 -22.88 -25.22 -20.63
CA GLY A 109 -22.59 -26.58 -20.17
C GLY A 109 -23.51 -27.04 -19.04
N ASP A 110 -23.15 -28.17 -18.42
CA ASP A 110 -23.84 -28.62 -17.22
C ASP A 110 -23.45 -27.79 -15.98
N GLU A 111 -24.13 -28.02 -14.86
CA GLU A 111 -23.84 -27.32 -13.60
C GLU A 111 -22.38 -27.49 -13.15
N ARG A 112 -21.75 -28.63 -13.44
CA ARG A 112 -20.36 -28.88 -13.06
C ARG A 112 -19.39 -28.01 -13.86
N SER A 113 -19.74 -27.64 -15.10
CA SER A 113 -18.92 -26.77 -15.94
C SER A 113 -18.70 -25.39 -15.29
N TYR A 114 -19.77 -24.70 -14.89
CA TYR A 114 -19.62 -23.38 -14.26
C TYR A 114 -19.09 -23.48 -12.83
N GLN A 115 -19.42 -24.55 -12.09
CA GLN A 115 -18.86 -24.79 -10.76
C GLN A 115 -17.35 -24.98 -10.82
N ALA A 116 -16.82 -25.70 -11.82
CA ALA A 116 -15.39 -25.90 -11.99
C ALA A 116 -14.64 -24.58 -12.25
N VAL A 117 -15.23 -23.67 -13.03
CA VAL A 117 -14.67 -22.33 -13.25
C VAL A 117 -14.70 -21.53 -11.95
N ALA A 118 -15.84 -21.51 -11.25
CA ALA A 118 -15.99 -20.78 -10.00
C ALA A 118 -15.01 -21.29 -8.92
N ASP A 119 -14.92 -22.62 -8.73
CA ASP A 119 -13.98 -23.25 -7.81
C ASP A 119 -12.54 -22.84 -8.12
N GLN A 120 -12.17 -22.75 -9.40
CA GLN A 120 -10.83 -22.34 -9.79
C GLN A 120 -10.56 -20.86 -9.49
N LEU A 121 -11.54 -19.98 -9.72
CA LEU A 121 -11.44 -18.57 -9.35
C LEU A 121 -11.29 -18.39 -7.84
N VAL A 122 -12.03 -19.17 -7.04
CA VAL A 122 -11.89 -19.16 -5.57
C VAL A 122 -10.51 -19.66 -5.14
N ARG A 123 -10.02 -20.77 -5.73
CA ARG A 123 -8.68 -21.31 -5.43
C ARG A 123 -7.58 -20.32 -5.79
N ILE A 124 -7.72 -19.60 -6.90
CA ILE A 124 -6.75 -18.57 -7.31
C ILE A 124 -6.74 -17.41 -6.30
N ALA A 125 -7.91 -16.87 -5.93
CA ALA A 125 -8.03 -15.81 -4.93
C ALA A 125 -7.45 -16.24 -3.58
N GLN A 126 -7.81 -17.43 -3.11
CA GLN A 126 -7.30 -18.01 -1.86
C GLN A 126 -5.78 -18.25 -1.90
N PHE A 127 -5.26 -18.78 -3.00
CA PHE A 127 -3.84 -19.12 -3.12
C PHE A 127 -2.96 -17.88 -3.20
N PHE A 128 -3.32 -16.88 -4.01
CA PHE A 128 -2.55 -15.64 -4.15
C PHE A 128 -2.87 -14.60 -3.08
N GLY A 129 -3.93 -14.80 -2.31
CA GLY A 129 -4.28 -13.97 -1.15
C GLY A 129 -4.87 -12.62 -1.51
N PHE A 130 -5.73 -12.54 -2.53
CA PHE A 130 -6.53 -11.34 -2.85
C PHE A 130 -8.02 -11.62 -2.67
N ASP A 131 -8.85 -10.58 -2.71
CA ASP A 131 -10.15 -10.59 -2.05
C ASP A 131 -11.35 -10.90 -2.97
N GLY A 132 -11.12 -11.28 -4.23
CA GLY A 132 -12.21 -11.69 -5.12
C GLY A 132 -12.15 -11.10 -6.51
N TRP A 133 -13.31 -10.86 -7.12
CA TRP A 133 -13.42 -10.74 -8.58
C TRP A 133 -14.43 -9.69 -9.04
N LEU A 134 -14.01 -8.84 -9.98
CA LEU A 134 -14.93 -8.19 -10.92
C LEU A 134 -15.20 -9.18 -12.06
N ILE A 135 -16.48 -9.49 -12.29
CA ILE A 135 -16.96 -10.32 -13.40
C ILE A 135 -17.49 -9.40 -14.50
N ASN A 136 -16.83 -9.41 -15.66
CA ASN A 136 -17.22 -8.62 -16.83
C ASN A 136 -17.43 -9.52 -18.06
N ILE A 137 -18.69 -9.72 -18.48
CA ILE A 137 -19.03 -10.57 -19.62
C ILE A 137 -19.38 -9.70 -20.83
N GLU A 138 -18.38 -9.30 -21.61
CA GLU A 138 -18.53 -8.46 -22.81
C GLU A 138 -18.87 -9.28 -24.07
N ASN A 139 -19.72 -10.29 -23.91
CA ASN A 139 -20.14 -11.19 -24.99
C ASN A 139 -21.63 -11.51 -24.87
N SER A 140 -22.35 -11.46 -26.00
CA SER A 140 -23.72 -12.00 -26.05
C SER A 140 -23.72 -13.49 -25.71
N LEU A 141 -24.75 -13.93 -25.01
CA LEU A 141 -24.92 -15.28 -24.49
C LEU A 141 -26.16 -15.95 -25.10
N SER A 142 -26.09 -17.26 -25.29
CA SER A 142 -27.26 -18.09 -25.55
C SER A 142 -28.22 -18.09 -24.35
N LEU A 143 -29.48 -18.48 -24.57
CA LEU A 143 -30.47 -18.61 -23.50
C LEU A 143 -30.03 -19.61 -22.41
N ALA A 144 -29.31 -20.67 -22.80
CA ALA A 144 -28.73 -21.62 -21.87
C ALA A 144 -27.63 -20.97 -21.03
N ALA A 145 -26.69 -20.26 -21.66
CA ALA A 145 -25.60 -19.58 -20.98
C ALA A 145 -26.11 -18.51 -20.00
N VAL A 146 -26.96 -17.57 -20.45
CA VAL A 146 -27.48 -16.50 -19.59
C VAL A 146 -28.36 -17.05 -18.46
N GLY A 147 -29.08 -18.16 -18.70
CA GLY A 147 -29.86 -18.85 -17.67
C GLY A 147 -28.98 -19.41 -16.53
N ASN A 148 -27.74 -19.79 -16.83
CA ASN A 148 -26.78 -20.32 -15.87
C ASN A 148 -25.85 -19.25 -15.26
N THR A 149 -25.84 -18.01 -15.77
CA THR A 149 -25.04 -16.92 -15.19
C THR A 149 -25.44 -16.59 -13.73
N PRO A 150 -26.72 -16.44 -13.36
CA PRO A 150 -27.08 -16.19 -11.95
C PRO A 150 -26.71 -17.35 -11.00
N PRO A 151 -26.94 -18.65 -11.34
CA PRO A 151 -26.38 -19.77 -10.58
C PRO A 151 -24.85 -19.74 -10.44
N PHE A 152 -24.12 -19.44 -11.51
CA PHE A 152 -22.66 -19.30 -11.48
C PHE A 152 -22.21 -18.22 -10.51
N LEU A 153 -22.80 -17.01 -10.58
CA LEU A 153 -22.48 -15.90 -9.68
C LEU A 153 -22.76 -16.27 -8.22
N ARG A 154 -23.94 -16.84 -7.92
CA ARG A 154 -24.28 -17.26 -6.54
C ARG A 154 -23.33 -18.30 -6.01
N TYR A 155 -22.98 -19.29 -6.82
CA TYR A 155 -22.05 -20.34 -6.43
C TYR A 155 -20.65 -19.76 -6.18
N LEU A 156 -20.13 -18.92 -7.10
CA LEU A 156 -18.86 -18.23 -6.95
C LEU A 156 -18.82 -17.37 -5.68
N THR A 157 -19.82 -16.53 -5.45
CA THR A 157 -19.93 -15.69 -4.24
C THR A 157 -19.94 -16.55 -2.97
N THR A 158 -20.77 -17.60 -2.94
CA THR A 158 -20.89 -18.49 -1.78
C THR A 158 -19.57 -19.20 -1.46
N GLN A 159 -18.91 -19.76 -2.49
CA GLN A 159 -17.64 -20.46 -2.30
C GLN A 159 -16.50 -19.49 -1.96
N LEU A 160 -16.49 -18.28 -2.54
CA LEU A 160 -15.51 -17.26 -2.22
C LEU A 160 -15.63 -16.84 -0.75
N HIS A 161 -16.82 -16.52 -0.24
CA HIS A 161 -17.01 -16.14 1.16
C HIS A 161 -16.60 -17.23 2.15
N GLN A 162 -16.72 -18.50 1.77
CA GLN A 162 -16.30 -19.64 2.61
C GLN A 162 -14.77 -19.75 2.69
N GLN A 163 -14.05 -19.43 1.63
CA GLN A 163 -12.59 -19.64 1.53
C GLN A 163 -11.78 -18.36 1.75
N VAL A 164 -12.37 -17.19 1.50
CA VAL A 164 -11.78 -15.86 1.59
C VAL A 164 -12.75 -14.96 2.38
N PRO A 165 -12.62 -14.90 3.72
CA PRO A 165 -13.51 -14.09 4.55
C PRO A 165 -13.48 -12.61 4.16
N GLY A 166 -14.65 -12.03 3.92
CA GLY A 166 -14.78 -10.65 3.46
C GLY A 166 -14.56 -10.45 1.96
N GLY A 167 -14.36 -11.54 1.20
CA GLY A 167 -14.20 -11.47 -0.25
C GLY A 167 -15.45 -10.99 -0.98
N LEU A 168 -15.26 -10.44 -2.19
CA LEU A 168 -16.32 -9.82 -2.98
C LEU A 168 -16.36 -10.32 -4.43
N VAL A 169 -17.57 -10.49 -4.95
CA VAL A 169 -17.86 -10.72 -6.37
C VAL A 169 -18.73 -9.57 -6.87
N LEU A 170 -18.20 -8.79 -7.81
CA LEU A 170 -18.90 -7.66 -8.42
C LEU A 170 -19.28 -7.99 -9.86
N TRP A 171 -20.49 -7.63 -10.27
CA TRP A 171 -20.96 -7.80 -11.65
C TRP A 171 -20.90 -6.48 -12.41
N TYR A 172 -20.31 -6.48 -13.61
CA TYR A 172 -20.34 -5.33 -14.51
C TYR A 172 -21.58 -5.33 -15.40
N ASP A 173 -22.23 -4.17 -15.53
CA ASP A 173 -23.43 -3.93 -16.34
C ASP A 173 -23.19 -4.19 -17.84
N SER A 174 -23.29 -5.45 -18.25
CA SER A 174 -22.91 -5.91 -19.59
C SER A 174 -24.07 -6.63 -20.27
N VAL A 175 -24.20 -7.93 -20.07
CA VAL A 175 -25.32 -8.71 -20.61
C VAL A 175 -26.58 -8.52 -19.79
N VAL A 176 -27.73 -8.48 -20.46
CA VAL A 176 -29.05 -8.48 -19.83
C VAL A 176 -29.63 -9.90 -19.76
N GLN A 177 -30.71 -10.08 -18.99
CA GLN A 177 -31.37 -11.38 -18.77
C GLN A 177 -31.81 -12.12 -20.06
N SER A 178 -31.91 -11.43 -21.20
CA SER A 178 -32.19 -12.05 -22.50
C SER A 178 -30.96 -12.66 -23.17
N GLY A 179 -29.76 -12.46 -22.61
CA GLY A 179 -28.47 -12.85 -23.18
C GLY A 179 -27.86 -11.82 -24.12
N GLN A 180 -28.54 -10.72 -24.42
CA GLN A 180 -27.98 -9.66 -25.26
C GLN A 180 -26.91 -8.87 -24.49
N LEU A 181 -25.75 -8.64 -25.11
CA LEU A 181 -24.78 -7.66 -24.63
C LEU A 181 -25.34 -6.26 -24.83
N LYS A 182 -25.79 -5.63 -23.74
CA LYS A 182 -26.42 -4.31 -23.77
C LYS A 182 -26.30 -3.63 -22.42
N TRP A 183 -25.31 -2.77 -22.28
CA TRP A 183 -25.14 -1.89 -21.13
C TRP A 183 -26.39 -1.04 -20.90
N GLN A 184 -26.92 -1.03 -19.68
CA GLN A 184 -28.13 -0.28 -19.33
C GLN A 184 -27.82 1.10 -18.76
N ASP A 185 -26.57 1.32 -18.32
CA ASP A 185 -26.13 2.51 -17.59
C ASP A 185 -26.87 2.70 -16.25
N GLU A 186 -27.59 1.67 -15.78
CA GLU A 186 -28.38 1.68 -14.55
C GLU A 186 -28.67 0.26 -14.08
N LEU A 187 -28.95 0.11 -12.77
CA LEU A 187 -29.57 -1.11 -12.26
C LEU A 187 -31.08 -1.06 -12.54
N ASN A 188 -31.60 -2.02 -13.29
CA ASN A 188 -33.01 -2.15 -13.61
C ASN A 188 -33.45 -3.63 -13.74
N GLU A 189 -34.71 -3.86 -14.08
CA GLU A 189 -35.29 -5.21 -14.18
C GLU A 189 -34.57 -6.15 -15.17
N GLN A 190 -33.82 -5.60 -16.14
CA GLN A 190 -33.12 -6.41 -17.13
C GLN A 190 -31.80 -7.01 -16.62
N ASN A 191 -31.18 -6.40 -15.61
CA ASN A 191 -29.88 -6.83 -15.06
C ASN A 191 -29.91 -7.11 -13.54
N ARG A 192 -31.02 -6.80 -12.85
CA ARG A 192 -31.21 -7.04 -11.42
C ARG A 192 -30.98 -8.49 -10.99
N ILE A 193 -31.32 -9.46 -11.84
CA ILE A 193 -31.10 -10.88 -11.56
C ILE A 193 -29.61 -11.22 -11.29
N PHE A 194 -28.68 -10.50 -11.92
CA PHE A 194 -27.24 -10.67 -11.70
C PHE A 194 -26.80 -9.98 -10.40
N PHE A 195 -27.29 -8.76 -10.14
CA PHE A 195 -27.03 -8.05 -8.89
C PHE A 195 -27.51 -8.82 -7.64
N ASP A 196 -28.69 -9.43 -7.71
CA ASP A 196 -29.23 -10.27 -6.63
C ASP A 196 -28.45 -11.58 -6.45
N SER A 197 -27.53 -11.89 -7.37
CA SER A 197 -26.74 -13.12 -7.39
C SER A 197 -25.28 -12.94 -6.96
N CYS A 198 -24.83 -11.72 -6.63
CA CYS A 198 -23.47 -11.42 -6.18
C CYS A 198 -23.42 -10.23 -5.21
N ASP A 199 -22.22 -9.79 -4.80
CA ASP A 199 -22.02 -8.81 -3.73
C ASP A 199 -22.25 -7.35 -4.15
N GLY A 200 -22.09 -7.03 -5.44
CA GLY A 200 -22.35 -5.68 -5.93
C GLY A 200 -22.46 -5.56 -7.43
N PHE A 201 -22.84 -4.38 -7.89
CA PHE A 201 -23.10 -4.04 -9.28
C PHE A 201 -22.28 -2.82 -9.69
N PHE A 202 -21.55 -2.92 -10.79
CA PHE A 202 -20.80 -1.83 -11.40
C PHE A 202 -21.52 -1.41 -12.69
N THR A 203 -22.11 -0.21 -12.71
CA THR A 203 -22.81 0.32 -13.89
C THR A 203 -21.83 0.65 -15.02
N ASN A 204 -22.31 0.63 -16.26
CA ASN A 204 -21.60 1.26 -17.37
C ASN A 204 -21.59 2.80 -17.21
N TYR A 205 -20.85 3.49 -18.08
CA TYR A 205 -20.42 4.89 -17.86
C TYR A 205 -21.36 5.97 -18.43
N ASN A 206 -22.29 5.63 -19.33
CA ASN A 206 -23.05 6.62 -20.11
C ASN A 206 -24.39 7.01 -19.45
N TRP A 207 -24.45 6.90 -18.13
CA TRP A 207 -25.60 7.26 -17.32
C TRP A 207 -25.82 8.78 -17.30
N ARG A 208 -26.99 9.14 -16.80
CA ARG A 208 -27.45 10.53 -16.60
C ARG A 208 -28.19 10.61 -15.26
N GLU A 209 -28.49 11.82 -14.78
CA GLU A 209 -29.18 11.98 -13.50
C GLU A 209 -30.50 11.20 -13.45
N GLU A 210 -31.22 11.09 -14.57
CA GLU A 210 -32.49 10.35 -14.63
C GLU A 210 -32.30 8.84 -14.40
N HIS A 211 -31.14 8.29 -14.79
CA HIS A 211 -30.78 6.89 -14.53
C HIS A 211 -30.60 6.69 -13.01
N LEU A 212 -29.87 7.59 -12.34
CA LEU A 212 -29.66 7.55 -10.89
C LEU A 212 -30.98 7.57 -10.12
N GLN A 213 -31.93 8.41 -10.56
CA GLN A 213 -33.26 8.49 -9.95
C GLN A 213 -34.05 7.18 -10.09
N ARG A 214 -33.98 6.51 -11.24
CA ARG A 214 -34.69 5.25 -11.47
C ARG A 214 -34.09 4.09 -10.69
N MET A 215 -32.76 4.02 -10.59
CA MET A 215 -32.07 2.92 -9.91
C MET A 215 -32.17 2.98 -8.38
N LEU A 216 -32.52 4.13 -7.77
CA LEU A 216 -32.74 4.24 -6.31
C LEU A 216 -33.71 3.19 -5.79
N GLY A 217 -34.87 3.05 -6.45
CA GLY A 217 -35.88 2.06 -6.06
C GLY A 217 -35.44 0.61 -6.32
N GLN A 218 -34.55 0.39 -7.28
CA GLN A 218 -34.04 -0.93 -7.63
C GLN A 218 -32.97 -1.40 -6.64
N ALA A 219 -32.11 -0.49 -6.19
CA ALA A 219 -31.03 -0.79 -5.25
C ALA A 219 -31.51 -1.06 -3.82
N GLY A 220 -32.55 -0.35 -3.36
CA GLY A 220 -33.15 -0.55 -2.04
C GLY A 220 -32.12 -0.47 -0.89
N GLU A 221 -32.12 -1.45 0.00
CA GLU A 221 -31.18 -1.52 1.14
C GLU A 221 -29.73 -1.73 0.73
N ARG A 222 -29.49 -2.20 -0.51
CA ARG A 222 -28.16 -2.46 -1.08
C ARG A 222 -27.62 -1.28 -1.89
N LEU A 223 -28.05 -0.06 -1.56
CA LEU A 223 -27.64 1.17 -2.24
C LEU A 223 -26.11 1.33 -2.33
N ALA A 224 -25.39 1.00 -1.25
CA ALA A 224 -23.93 1.06 -1.18
C ALA A 224 -23.22 0.00 -2.03
N ASP A 225 -23.94 -1.04 -2.46
CA ASP A 225 -23.41 -2.12 -3.30
C ASP A 225 -23.57 -1.83 -4.80
N VAL A 226 -24.16 -0.67 -5.15
CA VAL A 226 -24.23 -0.19 -6.53
C VAL A 226 -23.18 0.89 -6.76
N TYR A 227 -22.17 0.53 -7.55
CA TYR A 227 -21.03 1.35 -7.92
C TYR A 227 -21.28 1.98 -9.28
N VAL A 228 -21.61 3.26 -9.28
CA VAL A 228 -21.86 4.00 -10.52
C VAL A 228 -20.54 4.29 -11.21
N GLY A 229 -20.39 3.79 -12.43
CA GLY A 229 -19.17 3.86 -13.22
C GLY A 229 -18.84 5.27 -13.70
N VAL A 230 -17.59 5.69 -13.53
CA VAL A 230 -17.08 6.96 -14.04
C VAL A 230 -15.85 6.67 -14.90
N ASP A 231 -15.97 6.81 -16.22
CA ASP A 231 -14.82 6.68 -17.11
C ASP A 231 -13.95 7.95 -17.03
N VAL A 232 -12.81 7.84 -16.37
CA VAL A 232 -11.89 8.97 -16.17
C VAL A 232 -11.24 9.41 -17.49
N PHE A 233 -11.17 8.56 -18.52
CA PHE A 233 -10.74 9.02 -19.85
C PHE A 233 -11.79 9.88 -20.56
N ALA A 234 -13.02 9.91 -20.06
CA ALA A 234 -14.18 10.57 -20.67
C ALA A 234 -14.49 10.07 -22.09
N ARG A 235 -14.46 8.73 -22.30
CA ARG A 235 -14.84 8.14 -23.59
C ARG A 235 -16.36 8.04 -23.67
N GLY A 236 -16.95 8.61 -24.72
CA GLY A 236 -18.40 8.60 -24.93
C GLY A 236 -19.13 9.78 -24.29
N ASN A 237 -20.41 9.60 -23.99
CA ASN A 237 -21.30 10.66 -23.52
C ASN A 237 -21.43 10.61 -21.98
N VAL A 238 -20.31 10.81 -21.30
CA VAL A 238 -20.25 10.80 -19.83
C VAL A 238 -20.60 12.16 -19.22
N VAL A 239 -21.03 12.18 -17.95
CA VAL A 239 -21.31 13.42 -17.21
C VAL A 239 -20.04 14.27 -16.99
N GLY A 240 -18.94 13.60 -16.66
CA GLY A 240 -17.64 14.23 -16.45
C GLY A 240 -16.55 13.18 -16.27
N GLY A 241 -15.38 13.43 -16.84
CA GLY A 241 -14.17 12.64 -16.67
C GLY A 241 -12.96 13.58 -16.72
N GLN A 242 -11.75 13.04 -16.77
CA GLN A 242 -10.51 13.83 -16.75
C GLN A 242 -10.49 14.74 -15.50
N PHE A 243 -10.11 16.02 -15.62
CA PHE A 243 -10.19 16.96 -14.52
C PHE A 243 -11.63 17.40 -14.14
N ASP A 244 -12.64 16.99 -14.89
CA ASP A 244 -14.07 17.23 -14.60
C ASP A 244 -14.75 16.00 -13.95
N THR A 245 -13.97 15.02 -13.48
CA THR A 245 -14.46 13.80 -12.79
C THR A 245 -15.26 14.13 -11.52
N ASP A 246 -15.00 15.29 -10.91
CA ASP A 246 -15.71 15.80 -9.74
C ASP A 246 -17.21 16.01 -10.01
N LYS A 247 -17.59 16.41 -11.23
CA LYS A 247 -19.00 16.57 -11.65
C LYS A 247 -19.78 15.25 -11.58
N SER A 248 -19.14 14.17 -12.02
CA SER A 248 -19.72 12.82 -11.95
C SER A 248 -19.88 12.39 -10.49
N LEU A 249 -18.84 12.56 -9.67
CA LEU A 249 -18.90 12.20 -8.25
C LEU A 249 -19.94 13.01 -7.48
N GLU A 250 -20.06 14.31 -7.74
CA GLU A 250 -21.07 15.17 -7.13
C GLU A 250 -22.47 14.58 -7.32
N LEU A 251 -22.79 14.21 -8.56
CA LEU A 251 -24.12 13.73 -8.94
C LEU A 251 -24.41 12.34 -8.36
N ILE A 252 -23.41 11.45 -8.35
CA ILE A 252 -23.48 10.12 -7.73
C ILE A 252 -23.74 10.26 -6.22
N ARG A 253 -22.93 11.08 -5.54
CA ARG A 253 -23.01 11.27 -4.08
C ARG A 253 -24.29 11.99 -3.65
N LYS A 254 -24.79 12.93 -4.46
CA LYS A 254 -26.11 13.57 -4.25
C LYS A 254 -27.23 12.54 -4.11
N HIS A 255 -27.14 11.40 -4.81
CA HIS A 255 -28.11 10.31 -4.75
C HIS A 255 -27.70 9.18 -3.78
N GLY A 256 -26.59 9.32 -3.04
CA GLY A 256 -26.16 8.36 -2.03
C GLY A 256 -25.48 7.08 -2.55
N PHE A 257 -25.22 6.98 -3.85
CA PHE A 257 -24.60 5.79 -4.45
C PHE A 257 -23.10 5.69 -4.18
N SER A 258 -22.58 4.47 -4.29
CA SER A 258 -21.15 4.21 -4.43
C SER A 258 -20.67 4.62 -5.83
N ALA A 259 -19.38 4.94 -5.96
CA ALA A 259 -18.76 5.32 -7.23
C ALA A 259 -17.68 4.30 -7.62
N ALA A 260 -17.54 4.02 -8.91
CA ALA A 260 -16.44 3.27 -9.49
C ALA A 260 -15.65 4.16 -10.46
N LEU A 261 -14.47 4.61 -10.06
CA LEU A 261 -13.55 5.37 -10.91
C LEU A 261 -12.81 4.39 -11.84
N PHE A 262 -13.16 4.38 -13.12
CA PHE A 262 -12.55 3.54 -14.13
C PHE A 262 -11.40 4.26 -14.83
N ALA A 263 -10.26 3.57 -14.96
CA ALA A 263 -9.08 4.01 -15.68
C ALA A 263 -8.51 5.39 -15.22
N PRO A 264 -8.31 5.64 -13.91
CA PRO A 264 -7.60 6.85 -13.47
C PRO A 264 -6.12 6.87 -13.90
N GLY A 265 -5.61 5.79 -14.50
CA GLY A 265 -4.37 5.75 -15.26
C GLY A 265 -4.25 6.87 -16.31
N TRP A 266 -5.38 7.45 -16.74
CA TRP A 266 -5.45 8.67 -17.57
C TRP A 266 -4.46 9.76 -17.15
N VAL A 267 -4.33 10.04 -15.85
CA VAL A 267 -3.41 11.08 -15.34
C VAL A 267 -1.96 10.81 -15.76
N TYR A 268 -1.57 9.54 -15.82
CA TYR A 268 -0.23 9.11 -16.18
C TYR A 268 -0.04 8.91 -17.68
N GLU A 269 -1.09 8.44 -18.37
CA GLU A 269 -1.04 8.09 -19.79
C GLU A 269 -1.23 9.30 -20.71
N CYS A 270 -1.98 10.31 -20.26
CA CYS A 270 -2.36 11.45 -21.10
C CYS A 270 -1.71 12.78 -20.71
N LEU A 271 -1.03 12.86 -19.55
CA LEU A 271 -0.32 14.06 -19.11
C LEU A 271 1.20 13.80 -19.04
N GLU A 272 1.97 14.87 -18.81
CA GLU A 272 3.42 14.78 -18.72
C GLU A 272 3.87 13.95 -17.50
N LYS A 273 4.63 12.88 -17.78
CA LYS A 273 5.10 11.93 -16.75
C LYS A 273 6.03 12.56 -15.71
N SER A 274 6.78 13.60 -16.09
CA SER A 274 7.63 14.35 -15.16
C SER A 274 6.84 15.09 -14.08
N ASP A 275 5.59 15.44 -14.39
CA ASP A 275 4.67 16.16 -13.50
C ASP A 275 3.59 15.24 -12.92
N PHE A 276 3.77 13.92 -13.01
CA PHE A 276 2.75 12.93 -12.63
C PHE A 276 2.26 13.11 -11.20
N PHE A 277 3.16 13.32 -10.22
CA PHE A 277 2.77 13.52 -8.82
C PHE A 277 1.91 14.78 -8.63
N GLN A 278 2.28 15.88 -9.28
CA GLN A 278 1.54 17.13 -9.23
C GLN A 278 0.17 17.00 -9.90
N ASN A 279 0.11 16.32 -11.05
CA ASN A 279 -1.13 16.08 -11.77
C ASN A 279 -2.05 15.12 -11.02
N GLN A 280 -1.49 14.10 -10.36
CA GLN A 280 -2.24 13.18 -9.51
C GLN A 280 -2.78 13.91 -8.27
N ASP A 281 -1.96 14.66 -7.53
CA ASP A 281 -2.40 15.49 -6.40
C ASP A 281 -3.52 16.47 -6.82
N LYS A 282 -3.40 17.07 -8.00
CA LYS A 282 -4.44 17.94 -8.56
C LYS A 282 -5.73 17.17 -8.84
N PHE A 283 -5.64 16.02 -9.52
CA PHE A 283 -6.80 15.19 -9.83
C PHE A 283 -7.55 14.80 -8.56
N TRP A 284 -6.87 14.25 -7.56
CA TRP A 284 -7.52 13.79 -6.33
C TRP A 284 -8.02 14.92 -5.44
N SER A 285 -7.37 16.09 -5.43
CA SER A 285 -7.85 17.24 -4.66
C SER A 285 -9.17 17.82 -5.19
N LEU A 286 -9.45 17.69 -6.50
CA LEU A 286 -10.76 18.04 -7.07
C LEU A 286 -11.88 17.11 -6.57
N LEU A 287 -11.54 15.85 -6.29
CA LEU A 287 -12.49 14.82 -5.88
C LEU A 287 -12.71 14.75 -4.37
N GLU A 288 -11.75 15.23 -3.56
CA GLU A 288 -11.66 15.05 -2.11
C GLU A 288 -13.00 15.24 -1.37
N ARG A 289 -13.78 16.29 -1.71
CA ARG A 289 -15.06 16.59 -1.05
C ARG A 289 -16.14 15.52 -1.22
N TYR A 290 -16.00 14.65 -2.23
CA TYR A 290 -16.94 13.58 -2.56
C TYR A 290 -16.42 12.18 -2.21
N LEU A 291 -15.19 12.12 -1.66
CA LEU A 291 -14.51 10.87 -1.34
C LEU A 291 -14.57 10.61 0.17
N PRO A 292 -15.37 9.63 0.62
CA PRO A 292 -15.35 9.22 2.02
C PRO A 292 -13.97 8.65 2.36
N THR A 293 -13.52 8.89 3.59
CA THR A 293 -12.24 8.40 4.09
C THR A 293 -12.43 7.23 5.06
N HIS A 294 -11.37 6.46 5.26
CA HIS A 294 -11.28 5.47 6.34
C HIS A 294 -10.06 5.68 7.23
N SER A 295 -10.18 5.16 8.45
CA SER A 295 -9.21 5.34 9.53
C SER A 295 -8.40 4.09 9.78
N ILE A 296 -7.16 4.31 10.23
CA ILE A 296 -6.18 3.27 10.59
C ILE A 296 -6.55 2.70 11.96
N CYS A 297 -6.58 1.37 12.09
CA CYS A 297 -7.12 0.71 13.29
C CYS A 297 -6.11 -0.11 14.09
N SER A 298 -4.82 -0.04 13.76
CA SER A 298 -3.77 -0.87 14.37
C SER A 298 -2.53 -0.08 14.78
N LEU A 299 -1.86 -0.60 15.83
CA LEU A 299 -0.51 -0.20 16.26
C LEU A 299 0.43 -1.42 16.12
N PRO A 300 1.75 -1.21 15.92
CA PRO A 300 2.42 0.09 15.79
C PRO A 300 2.07 0.78 14.46
N PHE A 301 1.79 2.09 14.51
CA PHE A 301 1.64 2.90 13.31
C PHE A 301 2.98 3.55 13.00
N VAL A 302 3.52 3.25 11.83
CA VAL A 302 4.82 3.76 11.40
C VAL A 302 4.79 4.04 9.91
N THR A 303 5.27 5.22 9.50
CA THR A 303 5.44 5.57 8.10
C THR A 303 6.63 6.49 7.90
N SER A 304 7.41 6.24 6.85
CA SER A 304 8.40 7.16 6.29
C SER A 304 7.90 7.86 5.03
N PHE A 305 6.60 7.75 4.74
CA PHE A 305 5.96 8.27 3.54
C PHE A 305 6.55 7.67 2.25
N CYS A 306 7.06 6.43 2.33
CA CYS A 306 7.63 5.75 1.17
C CYS A 306 6.52 5.40 0.17
N LEU A 307 6.67 5.85 -1.08
CA LEU A 307 5.75 5.58 -2.17
C LEU A 307 5.99 4.22 -2.85
N GLY A 308 6.93 3.42 -2.33
CA GLY A 308 7.42 2.24 -3.01
C GLY A 308 8.28 2.55 -4.24
N MET A 309 8.81 3.76 -4.35
CA MET A 309 9.72 4.14 -5.42
C MET A 309 10.63 5.30 -5.02
N GLY A 310 11.70 5.51 -5.79
CA GLY A 310 12.56 6.68 -5.64
C GLY A 310 13.74 6.66 -6.62
N THR A 311 14.46 7.78 -6.73
CA THR A 311 15.68 7.91 -7.55
C THR A 311 16.94 7.38 -6.84
N ARG A 312 16.79 7.02 -5.57
CA ARG A 312 17.80 6.47 -4.68
C ARG A 312 17.14 5.70 -3.56
N ARG A 313 17.90 4.79 -2.94
CA ARG A 313 17.47 4.06 -1.74
C ARG A 313 18.16 4.63 -0.52
N VAL A 314 17.39 5.12 0.43
CA VAL A 314 17.89 5.71 1.67
C VAL A 314 17.47 4.86 2.86
N CYS A 315 18.37 4.67 3.83
CA CYS A 315 18.09 4.02 5.09
C CYS A 315 18.58 4.90 6.24
N TYR A 316 17.65 5.42 7.03
CA TYR A 316 17.90 6.34 8.15
C TYR A 316 18.78 7.54 7.76
N GLY A 317 18.41 8.21 6.68
CA GLY A 317 19.09 9.39 6.14
C GLY A 317 20.44 9.10 5.48
N LYS A 318 20.83 7.82 5.35
CA LYS A 318 22.05 7.39 4.66
C LYS A 318 21.70 6.71 3.35
N GLU A 319 22.24 7.24 2.26
CA GLU A 319 22.13 6.65 0.94
C GLU A 319 22.79 5.26 0.91
N GLN A 320 22.07 4.27 0.39
CA GLN A 320 22.51 2.88 0.32
C GLN A 320 22.88 2.49 -1.11
N VAL A 321 22.01 2.85 -2.06
CA VAL A 321 22.17 2.55 -3.48
C VAL A 321 21.66 3.76 -4.26
N VAL A 322 22.46 4.19 -5.24
CA VAL A 322 22.10 5.22 -6.21
C VAL A 322 21.40 4.54 -7.38
N GLY A 323 20.31 5.14 -7.86
CA GLY A 323 19.59 4.64 -9.03
C GLY A 323 18.09 4.53 -8.78
N PRO A 324 17.30 4.63 -9.85
CA PRO A 324 15.86 4.53 -9.75
C PRO A 324 15.44 3.14 -9.29
N TRP A 325 14.36 3.07 -8.53
CA TRP A 325 13.75 1.82 -8.15
C TRP A 325 12.25 1.96 -7.95
N TYR A 326 11.53 0.87 -8.20
CA TYR A 326 10.09 0.76 -8.05
C TYR A 326 9.74 -0.62 -7.46
N HIS A 327 8.92 -0.64 -6.42
CA HIS A 327 8.41 -1.83 -5.75
C HIS A 327 7.14 -1.49 -4.95
N PRO A 328 5.92 -1.80 -5.44
CA PRO A 328 4.68 -1.42 -4.77
C PRO A 328 4.55 -1.94 -3.33
N SER A 329 5.01 -3.16 -3.03
CA SER A 329 5.01 -3.67 -1.65
C SER A 329 5.84 -2.85 -0.66
N ALA A 330 6.76 -2.00 -1.12
CA ALA A 330 7.54 -1.10 -0.27
C ALA A 330 6.79 0.19 0.08
N GLN A 331 5.58 0.37 -0.44
CA GLN A 331 4.74 1.51 -0.12
C GLN A 331 4.25 1.44 1.33
N GLU A 332 4.39 2.54 2.05
CA GLU A 332 3.96 2.68 3.45
C GLU A 332 2.71 3.55 3.55
N MET A 333 2.14 3.67 4.76
CA MET A 333 0.91 4.43 4.98
C MET A 333 1.07 5.89 4.54
N GLN A 334 0.17 6.36 3.67
CA GLN A 334 0.18 7.70 3.10
C GLN A 334 -0.76 8.66 3.87
N PRO A 335 -0.43 9.96 3.96
CA PRO A 335 -1.21 10.94 4.69
C PRO A 335 -2.40 11.46 3.86
N PHE A 336 -3.21 12.32 4.47
CA PHE A 336 -4.07 13.24 3.74
C PHE A 336 -3.22 14.24 2.94
N PHE A 337 -3.51 14.37 1.66
CA PHE A 337 -2.87 15.31 0.74
C PHE A 337 -3.77 16.50 0.50
N GLY A 338 -3.20 17.70 0.41
CA GLY A 338 -3.96 18.90 0.07
C GLY A 338 -3.40 20.17 0.67
N GLU A 339 -4.18 21.24 0.55
CA GLU A 339 -3.90 22.55 1.14
C GLU A 339 -4.90 22.83 2.27
N HIS A 340 -4.38 23.02 3.47
CA HIS A 340 -5.15 23.45 4.62
C HIS A 340 -4.96 24.95 4.83
N LYS A 341 -6.06 25.72 4.83
CA LYS A 341 -6.09 27.16 5.11
C LYS A 341 -6.84 27.43 6.41
N LEU A 342 -6.34 28.38 7.21
CA LEU A 342 -7.02 28.81 8.43
C LEU A 342 -8.31 29.58 8.10
N ALA A 343 -9.38 29.30 8.86
CA ALA A 343 -10.73 29.78 8.57
C ALA A 343 -10.96 31.29 8.75
N GLU A 344 -10.15 31.98 9.58
CA GLU A 344 -10.44 33.36 9.99
C GLU A 344 -9.96 34.43 8.99
N ASP A 345 -9.06 34.10 8.05
CA ASP A 345 -8.63 35.03 6.98
C ASP A 345 -7.93 34.35 5.78
N GLY A 346 -7.71 33.04 5.79
CA GLY A 346 -6.99 32.31 4.75
C GLY A 346 -5.51 32.69 4.56
N ARG A 347 -4.95 33.56 5.41
CA ARG A 347 -3.55 34.03 5.30
C ARG A 347 -2.56 32.99 5.81
N GLY A 348 -2.95 32.21 6.82
CA GLY A 348 -2.18 31.06 7.28
C GLY A 348 -2.57 29.79 6.56
N TRP A 349 -1.58 29.07 6.05
CA TRP A 349 -1.82 27.87 5.27
C TRP A 349 -0.67 26.86 5.36
N VAL A 350 -0.99 25.59 5.13
CA VAL A 350 -0.04 24.49 4.99
C VAL A 350 -0.47 23.60 3.82
N LYS A 351 0.46 23.29 2.93
CA LYS A 351 0.24 22.40 1.79
C LYS A 351 1.17 21.21 1.86
N THR A 352 0.64 20.01 1.63
CA THR A 352 1.37 18.74 1.68
C THR A 352 1.59 18.18 0.28
N HIS A 353 2.79 17.65 0.04
CA HIS A 353 3.21 17.05 -1.23
C HIS A 353 4.17 15.89 -1.02
N CYS A 354 4.04 14.82 -1.79
CA CYS A 354 5.10 13.81 -1.85
C CYS A 354 6.36 14.36 -2.51
N CYS A 355 7.53 13.86 -2.11
CA CYS A 355 8.78 14.28 -2.69
C CYS A 355 9.80 13.14 -2.74
N LEU A 356 10.34 12.88 -3.94
CA LEU A 356 11.42 11.91 -4.16
C LEU A 356 12.83 12.49 -3.99
N ALA A 357 12.93 13.81 -3.80
CA ALA A 357 14.21 14.50 -3.83
C ALA A 357 15.11 14.19 -2.63
N ASP A 358 14.55 13.88 -1.46
CA ASP A 358 15.28 13.48 -0.25
C ASP A 358 14.36 12.64 0.63
N SER A 359 14.89 11.72 1.43
CA SER A 359 14.09 10.83 2.27
C SER A 359 14.87 10.40 3.51
N TRP A 360 14.14 9.99 4.55
CA TRP A 360 14.75 9.37 5.73
C TRP A 360 14.87 7.86 5.55
N HIS A 361 13.82 7.21 5.06
CA HIS A 361 13.81 5.79 4.77
C HIS A 361 13.02 5.53 3.49
N GLY A 362 13.48 4.59 2.67
CA GLY A 362 12.89 4.31 1.36
C GLY A 362 13.31 5.36 0.32
N GLY A 363 12.36 5.79 -0.51
CA GLY A 363 12.63 6.60 -1.71
C GLY A 363 11.92 7.94 -1.75
N SER A 364 11.10 8.26 -0.74
CA SER A 364 10.32 9.48 -0.69
C SER A 364 10.11 9.99 0.74
N SER A 365 9.67 11.24 0.84
CA SER A 365 9.28 11.91 2.09
C SER A 365 8.05 12.78 1.84
N LEU A 366 7.45 13.30 2.92
CA LEU A 366 6.38 14.29 2.84
C LEU A 366 6.98 15.70 2.93
N LEU A 367 6.73 16.55 1.93
CA LEU A 367 7.11 17.96 1.93
C LEU A 367 5.91 18.81 2.33
N LEU A 368 6.11 19.67 3.32
CA LEU A 368 5.13 20.64 3.81
C LEU A 368 5.65 22.04 3.55
N ARG A 369 4.82 22.86 2.93
CA ARG A 369 5.08 24.28 2.70
C ARG A 369 3.98 25.06 3.38
N GLY A 370 4.30 26.20 3.97
CA GLY A 370 3.28 26.99 4.63
C GLY A 370 3.73 28.38 5.05
N VAL A 371 2.75 29.15 5.50
CA VAL A 371 2.91 30.50 6.04
C VAL A 371 2.18 30.58 7.36
N ILE A 372 2.84 31.16 8.36
CA ILE A 372 2.28 31.43 9.69
C ILE A 372 2.13 32.95 9.87
N PRO A 373 0.90 33.48 9.88
CA PRO A 373 0.68 34.90 10.04
C PRO A 373 1.05 35.40 11.44
N PRO A 374 1.35 36.70 11.60
CA PRO A 374 1.51 37.38 12.88
C PRO A 374 0.37 37.17 13.89
N GLU A 375 -0.85 36.96 13.40
CA GLU A 375 -2.08 36.97 14.18
C GLU A 375 -2.39 35.63 14.86
N VAL A 376 -2.01 34.50 14.24
CA VAL A 376 -2.48 33.17 14.67
C VAL A 376 -1.42 32.35 15.42
N GLY A 377 -0.14 32.74 15.32
CA GLY A 377 0.96 32.14 16.09
C GLY A 377 1.39 30.73 15.64
N ASN A 378 0.47 29.92 15.10
CA ASN A 378 0.72 28.59 14.57
C ASN A 378 -0.27 28.19 13.46
N VAL A 379 0.11 27.14 12.72
CA VAL A 379 -0.73 26.43 11.74
C VAL A 379 -0.52 24.93 11.94
N ALA A 380 -1.61 24.16 11.92
CA ALA A 380 -1.54 22.71 12.07
C ALA A 380 -2.24 22.02 10.91
N VAL A 381 -1.74 20.85 10.52
CA VAL A 381 -2.34 20.03 9.46
C VAL A 381 -2.59 18.62 9.97
N ARG A 382 -3.80 18.10 9.71
CA ARG A 382 -4.16 16.70 9.98
C ARG A 382 -3.50 15.83 8.92
N LEU A 383 -2.68 14.87 9.34
CA LEU A 383 -2.02 13.95 8.41
C LEU A 383 -2.71 12.58 8.35
N PHE A 384 -3.22 12.09 9.46
CA PHE A 384 -3.81 10.75 9.53
C PHE A 384 -5.07 10.73 10.37
N SER A 385 -6.02 9.90 9.94
CA SER A 385 -7.18 9.47 10.72
C SER A 385 -6.91 8.08 11.27
N LEU A 386 -7.08 7.92 12.57
CA LEU A 386 -6.88 6.72 13.34
C LEU A 386 -8.17 6.40 14.10
N GLN A 387 -8.39 5.13 14.41
CA GLN A 387 -9.38 4.68 15.37
C GLN A 387 -8.78 3.52 16.12
N VAL A 388 -7.79 3.84 16.96
CA VAL A 388 -7.02 2.83 17.70
C VAL A 388 -7.27 2.96 19.19
N PRO A 389 -7.72 1.90 19.88
CA PRO A 389 -7.73 1.87 21.33
C PRO A 389 -6.31 2.10 21.85
N VAL A 390 -6.10 3.16 22.62
CA VAL A 390 -4.75 3.54 23.01
C VAL A 390 -4.30 2.71 24.21
N PRO A 391 -3.09 2.11 24.17
CA PRO A 391 -2.51 1.49 25.35
C PRO A 391 -2.23 2.57 26.42
N PRO A 392 -2.12 2.18 27.71
CA PRO A 392 -1.84 3.08 28.84
C PRO A 392 -0.73 4.12 28.60
N LYS A 393 0.27 3.75 27.82
CA LYS A 393 1.41 4.60 27.47
C LYS A 393 1.81 4.35 26.02
N ILE A 394 1.96 5.45 25.27
CA ILE A 394 2.49 5.44 23.91
C ILE A 394 3.78 6.26 23.84
N PHE A 395 4.63 5.89 22.89
CA PHE A 395 5.71 6.73 22.40
C PHE A 395 5.44 7.20 20.99
N LEU A 396 5.86 8.43 20.72
CA LEU A 396 5.74 9.06 19.42
C LEU A 396 7.11 9.49 18.95
N SER A 397 7.39 9.34 17.67
CA SER A 397 8.60 9.86 17.03
C SER A 397 8.23 10.65 15.79
N LEU A 398 8.88 11.80 15.60
CA LEU A 398 8.81 12.62 14.39
C LEU A 398 10.23 12.88 13.91
N VAL A 399 10.53 12.45 12.69
CA VAL A 399 11.77 12.79 11.98
C VAL A 399 11.46 13.82 10.92
N TYR A 400 12.15 14.96 10.95
CA TYR A 400 11.92 16.06 10.01
C TYR A 400 13.20 16.82 9.67
N LYS A 401 13.14 17.66 8.64
CA LYS A 401 14.23 18.51 8.16
C LYS A 401 13.66 19.79 7.55
N PHE A 402 14.20 20.96 7.91
CA PHE A 402 13.84 22.22 7.26
C PHE A 402 14.71 22.47 6.02
N GLU A 403 14.14 23.09 4.99
CA GLU A 403 14.89 23.66 3.88
C GLU A 403 15.14 25.14 4.15
N GLY A 404 16.43 25.51 4.25
CA GLY A 404 16.84 26.85 4.65
C GLY A 404 16.81 27.09 6.16
N THR A 405 17.18 28.31 6.55
CA THR A 405 17.15 28.77 7.95
C THR A 405 15.76 29.25 8.31
N THR A 406 15.18 28.70 9.37
CA THR A 406 13.88 29.15 9.90
C THR A 406 13.85 29.04 11.42
N ASN A 407 13.11 29.93 12.07
CA ASN A 407 12.85 29.85 13.51
C ASN A 407 11.54 29.10 13.84
N VAL A 408 10.83 28.61 12.82
CA VAL A 408 9.60 27.83 12.98
C VAL A 408 9.91 26.55 13.77
N ARG A 409 9.05 26.25 14.74
CA ARG A 409 9.09 25.01 15.51
C ARG A 409 8.03 24.05 14.96
N VAL A 410 8.38 22.77 14.91
CA VAL A 410 7.45 21.70 14.51
C VAL A 410 7.17 20.76 15.67
N ALA A 411 5.92 20.38 15.88
CA ALA A 411 5.51 19.44 16.93
C ALA A 411 4.43 18.49 16.41
N LEU A 412 4.30 17.32 17.04
CA LEU A 412 3.16 16.45 16.86
C LEU A 412 2.01 16.89 17.77
N GLU A 413 0.79 16.73 17.29
CA GLU A 413 -0.42 16.84 18.09
C GLU A 413 -1.35 15.67 17.80
N LEU A 414 -2.17 15.31 18.78
CA LEU A 414 -3.06 14.14 18.72
C LEU A 414 -4.46 14.57 19.12
N THR A 415 -5.49 13.95 18.58
CA THR A 415 -6.84 14.02 19.15
C THR A 415 -7.21 12.65 19.70
N THR A 416 -7.85 12.65 20.87
CA THR A 416 -8.42 11.44 21.45
C THR A 416 -9.89 11.64 21.73
N GLU A 417 -10.67 10.59 21.52
CA GLU A 417 -12.06 10.54 21.96
C GLU A 417 -12.20 9.63 23.17
N ASP A 418 -13.19 9.94 23.99
CA ASP A 418 -13.53 9.15 25.15
C ASP A 418 -14.09 7.80 24.69
N ALA A 419 -13.45 6.68 25.06
CA ALA A 419 -14.08 5.38 24.85
C ALA A 419 -15.33 5.20 25.73
N SER A 420 -15.53 6.08 26.72
CA SER A 420 -16.81 6.38 27.42
C SER A 420 -16.74 7.50 28.51
N SER A 421 -15.57 7.90 29.02
CA SER A 421 -15.30 9.17 29.76
C SER A 421 -13.81 9.24 30.17
N CYS A 422 -12.99 10.12 29.58
CA CYS A 422 -11.53 10.15 29.78
C CYS A 422 -11.20 11.03 31.01
N HIS A 423 -10.63 10.42 32.08
CA HIS A 423 -10.05 11.16 33.20
C HIS A 423 -8.55 11.39 32.94
N ILE A 424 -8.20 12.63 32.62
CA ILE A 424 -6.82 13.05 32.39
C ILE A 424 -6.15 13.38 33.73
N GLY A 425 -5.05 12.71 34.05
CA GLY A 425 -4.12 13.17 35.08
C GLY A 425 -3.31 14.36 34.56
N SER A 426 -3.66 15.57 35.02
CA SER A 426 -2.98 16.86 34.78
C SER A 426 -2.98 17.40 33.33
N ILE A 427 -4.03 18.17 32.97
CA ILE A 427 -4.03 19.65 32.85
C ILE A 427 -5.45 20.08 32.39
N SER A 428 -5.83 21.27 32.88
CA SER A 428 -7.12 21.95 32.88
C SER A 428 -7.81 22.20 31.52
N VAL A 429 -9.03 21.64 31.43
CA VAL A 429 -10.32 22.10 30.85
C VAL A 429 -10.35 22.89 29.53
N LEU A 430 -10.99 22.31 28.49
CA LEU A 430 -12.25 22.79 27.85
C LEU A 430 -12.68 21.86 26.68
N ASN A 431 -13.99 21.68 26.52
CA ASN A 431 -14.66 20.77 25.57
C ASN A 431 -14.71 21.30 24.13
N GLU A 432 -14.43 20.43 23.15
CA GLU A 432 -15.25 20.18 21.94
C GLU A 432 -15.14 18.69 21.56
N THR A 433 -15.88 17.84 22.28
CA THR A 433 -16.13 16.38 22.13
C THR A 433 -14.93 15.41 22.04
N GLY A 434 -13.73 15.85 21.67
CA GLY A 434 -12.47 15.11 21.77
C GLY A 434 -11.39 15.99 22.41
N SER A 435 -10.43 15.37 23.10
CA SER A 435 -9.31 16.09 23.72
C SER A 435 -8.14 16.18 22.74
N ARG A 436 -7.72 17.42 22.40
CA ARG A 436 -6.49 17.66 21.61
C ARG A 436 -5.29 17.77 22.54
N HIS A 437 -4.25 17.00 22.25
CA HIS A 437 -3.04 16.90 23.05
C HIS A 437 -1.82 17.39 22.26
N SER A 438 -1.06 18.31 22.85
CA SER A 438 0.24 18.77 22.33
C SER A 438 1.35 18.25 23.24
N PRO A 439 1.81 16.99 23.04
CA PRO A 439 2.81 16.39 23.92
C PRO A 439 4.13 17.17 23.87
N ARG A 440 4.81 17.23 25.03
CA ARG A 440 6.11 17.89 25.11
C ARG A 440 7.23 16.96 24.64
N PRO A 441 8.16 17.41 23.80
CA PRO A 441 9.30 16.60 23.40
C PRO A 441 10.14 16.18 24.61
N LEU A 442 10.59 14.93 24.61
CA LEU A 442 11.56 14.42 25.57
C LEU A 442 12.91 15.09 25.34
N ARG A 443 13.53 15.60 26.41
CA ARG A 443 14.89 16.17 26.37
C ARG A 443 15.96 15.08 26.38
N VAL A 444 15.73 14.05 27.21
CA VAL A 444 16.57 12.86 27.32
C VAL A 444 15.63 11.67 27.33
N PRO A 445 15.81 10.68 26.44
CA PRO A 445 14.98 9.50 26.46
C PRO A 445 15.26 8.64 27.70
N PRO A 446 14.23 7.98 28.26
CA PRO A 446 14.41 7.01 29.33
C PRO A 446 15.48 5.97 28.98
N SER A 447 16.34 5.60 29.93
CA SER A 447 17.45 4.65 29.70
C SER A 447 16.99 3.30 29.13
N LYS A 448 15.81 2.83 29.56
CA LYS A 448 15.17 1.61 29.04
C LYS A 448 14.81 1.68 27.54
N LEU A 449 14.73 2.89 26.99
CA LEU A 449 14.41 3.16 25.58
C LEU A 449 15.63 3.63 24.80
N ALA A 450 16.84 3.57 25.35
CA ALA A 450 18.05 3.98 24.64
C ALA A 450 18.22 3.25 23.29
N ARG A 451 17.73 2.00 23.18
CA ARG A 451 17.69 1.22 21.94
C ARG A 451 16.79 1.83 20.86
N TRP A 452 15.69 2.48 21.25
CA TRP A 452 14.71 3.12 20.35
C TRP A 452 15.07 4.60 20.10
N ALA A 453 15.35 5.34 21.18
CA ALA A 453 15.52 6.78 21.17
C ALA A 453 16.99 7.23 21.21
N GLY A 454 17.95 6.35 20.94
CA GLY A 454 19.38 6.70 20.94
C GLY A 454 19.76 7.84 19.97
N ARG A 455 18.85 8.21 19.06
CA ARG A 455 18.96 9.28 18.06
C ARG A 455 18.11 10.52 18.38
N CYS A 456 17.36 10.49 19.48
CA CYS A 456 16.38 11.51 19.83
C CYS A 456 17.04 12.83 20.25
N GLY A 457 16.52 13.96 19.74
CA GLY A 457 17.02 15.30 20.08
C GLY A 457 18.37 15.65 19.47
N GLN A 458 18.94 14.77 18.63
CA GLN A 458 20.21 14.99 17.94
C GLN A 458 19.98 15.39 16.48
N GLN A 459 20.91 16.15 15.92
CA GLN A 459 21.01 16.34 14.48
C GLN A 459 21.65 15.09 13.86
N LEU A 460 20.88 14.43 13.00
CA LEU A 460 21.24 13.18 12.34
C LEU A 460 21.89 13.47 10.98
N SER A 461 22.49 12.44 10.39
CA SER A 461 23.13 12.54 9.07
C SER A 461 22.21 13.19 8.05
N GLY A 462 22.73 14.07 7.19
CA GLY A 462 21.92 14.74 6.17
C GLY A 462 21.02 15.88 6.68
N GLY A 463 21.15 16.30 7.95
CA GLY A 463 20.42 17.44 8.53
C GLY A 463 19.03 17.08 9.07
N TRP A 464 18.72 15.79 9.21
CA TRP A 464 17.48 15.32 9.84
C TRP A 464 17.49 15.56 11.34
N ILE A 465 16.33 15.82 11.91
CA ILE A 465 16.10 16.05 13.35
C ILE A 465 15.04 15.06 13.80
N GLN A 466 15.30 14.32 14.88
CA GLN A 466 14.31 13.45 15.51
C GLN A 466 13.80 14.05 16.82
N ARG A 467 12.48 14.13 16.95
CA ARG A 467 11.79 14.47 18.21
C ARG A 467 10.99 13.26 18.69
N CYS A 468 11.09 12.96 19.97
CA CYS A 468 10.33 11.88 20.58
C CYS A 468 9.46 12.43 21.70
N TYR A 469 8.33 11.78 21.92
CA TYR A 469 7.34 12.16 22.91
C TYR A 469 6.91 10.93 23.69
N GLU A 470 6.56 11.12 24.95
CA GLU A 470 5.92 10.13 25.80
C GLU A 470 4.55 10.67 26.19
N THR A 471 3.51 9.84 26.09
CA THR A 471 2.16 10.24 26.48
C THR A 471 1.48 9.08 27.19
N ASN A 472 0.91 9.36 28.36
CA ASN A 472 0.06 8.41 29.08
C ASN A 472 -1.39 8.70 28.69
N LEU A 473 -2.08 7.70 28.15
CA LEU A 473 -3.46 7.78 27.70
C LEU A 473 -4.20 6.55 28.23
N HIS A 474 -5.34 6.74 28.90
CA HIS A 474 -6.05 5.64 29.55
C HIS A 474 -7.54 5.69 29.21
N GLY A 475 -8.06 4.65 28.56
CA GLY A 475 -9.50 4.54 28.26
C GLY A 475 -9.97 5.51 27.16
N CYS A 476 -9.10 5.86 26.22
CA CYS A 476 -9.39 6.81 25.14
C CYS A 476 -9.01 6.16 23.78
N LEU A 477 -9.68 6.58 22.71
CA LEU A 477 -9.44 6.17 21.33
C LEU A 477 -8.57 7.23 20.65
N LEU A 478 -7.46 6.87 20.02
CA LEU A 478 -6.67 7.80 19.22
C LEU A 478 -7.39 8.02 17.89
N GLN A 479 -7.79 9.27 17.65
CA GLN A 479 -8.58 9.67 16.49
C GLN A 479 -7.71 10.26 15.37
N ASP A 480 -6.80 11.18 15.67
CA ASP A 480 -6.03 11.82 14.62
C ASP A 480 -4.60 12.13 15.04
N LEU A 481 -3.78 12.27 14.01
CA LEU A 481 -2.41 12.74 14.13
C LEU A 481 -2.21 13.99 13.28
N PHE A 482 -1.73 15.03 13.93
CA PHE A 482 -1.47 16.33 13.36
C PHE A 482 0.01 16.69 13.45
N VAL A 483 0.45 17.57 12.56
CA VAL A 483 1.71 18.27 12.66
C VAL A 483 1.44 19.76 12.79
N ASN A 484 1.97 20.36 13.86
CA ASN A 484 1.82 21.78 14.18
C ASN A 484 3.13 22.52 13.91
N PHE A 485 3.03 23.64 13.20
CA PHE A 485 4.10 24.59 12.94
C PHE A 485 3.80 25.88 13.69
N SER A 486 4.70 26.29 14.59
CA SER A 486 4.50 27.47 15.43
C SER A 486 5.69 28.42 15.32
N ARG A 487 5.41 29.73 15.35
CA ARG A 487 6.45 30.76 15.43
C ARG A 487 7.12 30.77 16.82
N PRO A 488 8.32 31.35 16.94
CA PRO A 488 8.91 31.62 18.25
C PRO A 488 7.95 32.43 19.12
N PRO A 489 7.84 32.13 20.42
CA PRO A 489 7.02 32.91 21.34
C PRO A 489 7.37 34.41 21.28
N GLY A 490 6.36 35.25 21.12
CA GLY A 490 6.53 36.72 21.04
C GLY A 490 6.93 37.27 19.67
N SER A 491 7.15 36.41 18.65
CA SER A 491 7.36 36.89 17.28
C SER A 491 6.10 37.57 16.73
N GLN A 492 6.26 38.72 16.08
CA GLN A 492 5.22 39.44 15.35
C GLN A 492 5.49 39.43 13.83
N VAL A 493 6.46 38.65 13.39
CA VAL A 493 6.85 38.54 11.98
C VAL A 493 6.14 37.33 11.37
N GLU A 494 5.67 37.48 10.13
CA GLU A 494 5.18 36.37 9.32
C GLU A 494 6.35 35.41 9.02
N GLU A 495 6.11 34.10 9.19
CA GLU A 495 7.13 33.09 8.95
C GLU A 495 6.65 32.14 7.86
N SER A 496 7.43 32.03 6.78
CA SER A 496 7.25 30.97 5.79
C SER A 496 8.18 29.81 6.10
N PHE A 497 7.77 28.60 5.76
CA PHE A 497 8.58 27.41 5.99
C PHE A 497 8.43 26.39 4.88
N ILE A 498 9.50 25.62 4.69
CA ILE A 498 9.50 24.38 3.93
C ILE A 498 10.09 23.31 4.85
N CYS A 499 9.26 22.34 5.23
CA CYS A 499 9.62 21.28 6.16
C CYS A 499 9.36 19.93 5.50
N ARG A 500 10.33 19.04 5.58
CA ARG A 500 10.26 17.67 5.10
C ARG A 500 10.09 16.74 6.29
N LEU A 501 9.07 15.90 6.27
CA LEU A 501 8.89 14.82 7.24
C LEU A 501 9.43 13.52 6.65
N GLY A 502 10.33 12.90 7.38
CA GLY A 502 10.99 11.66 6.99
C GLY A 502 10.39 10.44 7.68
N GLU A 503 9.80 10.61 8.86
CA GLU A 503 9.17 9.50 9.58
C GLU A 503 8.21 10.00 10.66
N ILE A 504 7.13 9.25 10.85
CA ILE A 504 6.25 9.35 12.00
C ILE A 504 6.06 7.94 12.58
N GLN A 505 6.12 7.85 13.91
CA GLN A 505 5.85 6.61 14.64
C GLN A 505 4.87 6.89 15.79
N VAL A 506 3.92 5.97 15.99
CA VAL A 506 3.07 5.83 17.17
C VAL A 506 3.19 4.37 17.61
N VAL A 507 3.74 4.13 18.80
CA VAL A 507 4.07 2.78 19.27
C VAL A 507 3.64 2.58 20.72
N ASP A 508 3.22 1.36 21.04
CA ASP A 508 2.99 0.94 22.43
C ASP A 508 4.32 0.94 23.19
N ALA A 509 4.35 1.58 24.36
CA ALA A 509 5.51 1.57 25.23
C ALA A 509 5.97 0.17 25.63
N ASN A 510 5.04 -0.76 25.82
CA ASN A 510 5.36 -2.12 26.23
C ASN A 510 5.95 -2.93 25.09
N SER A 511 5.53 -2.68 23.84
CA SER A 511 6.06 -3.42 22.68
C SER A 511 7.54 -3.14 22.44
N LEU A 512 8.02 -1.92 22.76
CA LEU A 512 9.45 -1.57 22.62
C LEU A 512 10.38 -2.35 23.57
N LEU A 513 9.83 -2.85 24.68
CA LEU A 513 10.55 -3.66 25.66
C LEU A 513 10.51 -5.15 25.34
N ALA A 514 9.66 -5.58 24.42
CA ALA A 514 9.59 -6.97 23.99
C ALA A 514 10.90 -7.39 23.27
N PRO A 515 11.27 -8.67 23.36
CA PRO A 515 12.30 -9.24 22.48
C PRO A 515 11.92 -9.07 21.01
N LEU A 516 12.90 -8.79 20.16
CA LEU A 516 12.67 -8.72 18.72
C LEU A 516 12.38 -10.12 18.18
N PRO A 517 11.40 -10.29 17.27
CA PRO A 517 11.23 -11.56 16.58
C PRO A 517 12.51 -11.92 15.82
N HIS A 518 12.85 -13.20 15.80
CA HIS A 518 13.98 -13.71 15.04
C HIS A 518 13.54 -14.23 13.68
N VAL A 519 14.40 -14.11 12.68
CA VAL A 519 14.22 -14.79 11.39
C VAL A 519 14.49 -16.28 11.60
N GLN A 520 13.51 -17.12 11.27
CA GLN A 520 13.56 -18.57 11.47
C GLN A 520 13.55 -19.31 10.14
N ASN A 521 13.99 -20.57 10.17
CA ASN A 521 13.86 -21.53 9.07
C ASN A 521 14.37 -20.99 7.72
N VAL A 522 15.56 -20.40 7.71
CA VAL A 522 16.16 -19.93 6.46
C VAL A 522 16.58 -21.14 5.63
N THR A 523 15.99 -21.32 4.45
CA THR A 523 16.26 -22.44 3.54
C THR A 523 16.65 -21.94 2.14
N ILE A 524 17.42 -22.74 1.43
CA ILE A 524 17.86 -22.48 0.05
C ILE A 524 17.24 -23.54 -0.87
N SER A 525 16.63 -23.11 -1.96
CA SER A 525 16.02 -23.98 -2.97
C SER A 525 16.39 -23.52 -4.39
N GLN A 526 16.04 -24.33 -5.40
CA GLN A 526 16.17 -23.99 -6.83
C GLN A 526 17.55 -23.46 -7.22
N VAL A 527 18.58 -24.13 -6.73
CA VAL A 527 19.98 -23.81 -7.01
C VAL A 527 20.27 -24.10 -8.48
N CYS A 528 20.81 -23.11 -9.17
CA CYS A 528 21.23 -23.19 -10.56
C CYS A 528 22.62 -22.56 -10.68
N TRP A 529 23.50 -23.27 -11.39
CA TRP A 529 24.88 -22.85 -11.64
C TRP A 529 25.04 -22.50 -13.11
N LEU A 530 25.53 -21.29 -13.37
CA LEU A 530 25.93 -20.85 -14.70
C LEU A 530 27.43 -21.03 -14.88
N PRO A 531 27.86 -21.48 -16.07
CA PRO A 531 29.27 -21.70 -16.35
C PRO A 531 30.06 -20.39 -16.31
N PRO A 532 31.40 -20.46 -16.21
CA PRO A 532 32.22 -19.27 -16.14
C PRO A 532 32.05 -18.37 -17.35
N THR A 533 31.83 -17.08 -17.11
CA THR A 533 32.04 -16.06 -18.13
C THR A 533 33.53 -16.04 -18.45
N SER A 534 33.89 -16.36 -19.70
CA SER A 534 35.27 -16.39 -20.17
C SER A 534 35.92 -15.01 -20.05
N GLY A 535 36.62 -14.76 -18.94
CA GLY A 535 37.48 -13.59 -18.72
C GLY A 535 38.95 -13.99 -18.82
N SER A 536 39.76 -13.06 -19.33
CA SER A 536 41.20 -13.15 -19.66
C SER A 536 42.05 -14.15 -18.86
N GLU A 537 42.94 -14.84 -19.58
CA GLU A 537 43.99 -15.73 -19.05
C GLU A 537 44.61 -15.17 -17.74
N GLY A 538 44.38 -15.86 -16.61
CA GLY A 538 45.03 -15.57 -15.33
C GLY A 538 44.12 -15.29 -14.13
N LEU A 539 42.81 -15.09 -14.32
CA LEU A 539 41.85 -14.94 -13.20
C LEU A 539 41.25 -16.30 -12.77
N PRO A 540 40.92 -16.52 -11.47
CA PRO A 540 40.16 -17.68 -11.05
C PRO A 540 38.84 -17.76 -11.83
N ALA A 541 38.48 -18.94 -12.31
CA ALA A 541 37.19 -19.13 -12.96
C ALA A 541 36.08 -18.68 -12.00
N GLN A 542 35.17 -17.82 -12.46
CA GLN A 542 34.01 -17.39 -11.69
C GLN A 542 32.79 -18.21 -12.10
N LEU A 543 31.86 -18.48 -11.18
CA LEU A 543 30.60 -19.18 -11.45
C LEU A 543 29.43 -18.23 -11.14
N GLY A 544 28.35 -18.35 -11.89
CA GLY A 544 27.10 -17.65 -11.58
C GLY A 544 26.18 -18.52 -10.74
N LEU A 545 25.91 -18.16 -9.49
CA LEU A 545 24.96 -18.84 -8.62
C LEU A 545 23.59 -18.15 -8.64
N SER A 546 22.55 -18.88 -9.01
CA SER A 546 21.16 -18.47 -8.78
C SER A 546 20.48 -19.41 -7.80
N CYS A 547 19.77 -18.89 -6.82
CA CYS A 547 19.02 -19.70 -5.85
C CYS A 547 17.88 -18.90 -5.23
N THR A 548 16.95 -19.60 -4.58
CA THR A 548 15.82 -18.97 -3.89
C THR A 548 15.99 -19.17 -2.38
N LEU A 549 15.93 -18.07 -1.64
CA LEU A 549 15.94 -18.03 -0.19
C LEU A 549 14.51 -17.95 0.32
N HIS A 550 14.18 -18.72 1.34
CA HIS A 550 12.90 -18.65 2.06
C HIS A 550 13.16 -18.58 3.56
N TRP A 551 12.29 -17.92 4.31
CA TRP A 551 12.35 -17.86 5.76
C TRP A 551 10.96 -17.66 6.39
N SER A 552 10.89 -17.67 7.71
CA SER A 552 9.67 -17.38 8.47
C SER A 552 9.87 -16.15 9.35
N TYR A 553 8.93 -15.21 9.27
CA TYR A 553 8.91 -13.99 10.09
C TYR A 553 7.50 -13.37 10.13
N LEU A 554 7.16 -12.63 11.20
CA LEU A 554 5.90 -11.89 11.31
C LEU A 554 5.98 -10.54 10.58
N LEU A 555 5.41 -10.44 9.38
CA LEU A 555 5.53 -9.26 8.51
C LEU A 555 4.99 -7.97 9.12
N ARG A 556 3.94 -8.04 9.94
CA ARG A 556 3.36 -6.86 10.64
C ARG A 556 4.37 -6.05 11.46
N HIS A 557 5.49 -6.63 11.89
CA HIS A 557 6.53 -5.97 12.70
C HIS A 557 7.76 -5.51 11.90
N VAL A 558 7.79 -5.70 10.58
CA VAL A 558 8.96 -5.42 9.75
C VAL A 558 8.58 -4.48 8.60
N ARG A 559 9.53 -3.65 8.15
CA ARG A 559 9.42 -2.88 6.89
C ARG A 559 9.83 -3.72 5.68
N GLY A 560 10.70 -4.70 5.90
CA GLY A 560 11.25 -5.60 4.91
C GLY A 560 12.54 -6.25 5.41
N PHE A 561 13.22 -6.94 4.51
CA PHE A 561 14.44 -7.66 4.81
C PHE A 561 15.56 -7.18 3.90
N ARG A 562 16.75 -7.05 4.46
CA ARG A 562 17.98 -6.80 3.72
C ARG A 562 18.69 -8.14 3.56
N ILE A 563 18.92 -8.51 2.31
CA ILE A 563 19.54 -9.79 1.97
C ILE A 563 21.00 -9.53 1.68
N HIS A 564 21.86 -10.32 2.30
CA HIS A 564 23.32 -10.22 2.13
C HIS A 564 23.93 -11.59 1.85
N SER A 565 25.16 -11.59 1.34
CA SER A 565 25.97 -12.80 1.20
C SER A 565 27.40 -12.60 1.69
N TRP A 566 27.99 -13.69 2.15
CA TRP A 566 29.41 -13.83 2.47
C TRP A 566 29.97 -15.01 1.69
N GLN A 567 31.10 -14.82 1.01
CA GLN A 567 31.84 -15.89 0.35
C GLN A 567 33.11 -16.24 1.13
N THR A 568 33.36 -17.53 1.36
CA THR A 568 34.61 -18.01 1.95
C THR A 568 35.18 -19.15 1.11
N THR A 569 36.46 -19.04 0.76
CA THR A 569 37.22 -20.09 0.08
C THR A 569 38.37 -20.54 0.97
N GLY A 570 38.43 -21.84 1.31
CA GLY A 570 39.55 -22.45 2.04
C GLY A 570 39.20 -23.26 3.29
N SER A 571 40.01 -24.28 3.54
CA SER A 571 39.87 -25.34 4.54
C SER A 571 40.32 -24.95 5.96
N SER A 572 39.74 -23.90 6.57
CA SER A 572 39.94 -23.63 8.00
C SER A 572 38.61 -23.62 8.75
N PRO A 573 38.37 -24.56 9.69
CA PRO A 573 37.24 -24.52 10.61
C PRO A 573 37.57 -23.59 11.80
N SER A 574 38.14 -22.42 11.55
CA SER A 574 38.34 -21.43 12.60
C SER A 574 37.01 -20.75 12.91
N ARG A 575 36.51 -20.97 14.13
CA ARG A 575 35.39 -20.25 14.77
C ARG A 575 35.68 -18.75 15.01
N GLU A 576 36.78 -18.22 14.48
CA GLU A 576 37.12 -16.81 14.58
C GLU A 576 36.62 -16.05 13.34
N PRO A 577 35.93 -14.91 13.53
CA PRO A 577 35.41 -14.13 12.42
C PRO A 577 36.59 -13.60 11.58
N PRO A 578 36.58 -13.77 10.25
CA PRO A 578 37.50 -13.06 9.39
C PRO A 578 37.34 -11.55 9.66
N GLY A 579 38.45 -10.83 9.82
CA GLY A 579 38.42 -9.42 10.20
C GLY A 579 37.63 -8.54 9.22
N LEU A 580 36.90 -7.55 9.77
CA LEU A 580 36.38 -6.31 9.16
C LEU A 580 35.66 -6.31 7.79
N GLU A 581 35.52 -7.42 7.09
CA GLU A 581 34.76 -7.47 5.83
C GLU A 581 33.26 -7.48 6.13
N LYS A 582 32.55 -6.49 5.59
CA LYS A 582 31.09 -6.40 5.69
C LYS A 582 30.47 -7.35 4.66
N PRO A 583 29.37 -8.05 5.01
CA PRO A 583 28.69 -8.91 4.05
C PRO A 583 28.18 -8.07 2.86
N THR A 584 28.23 -8.65 1.67
CA THR A 584 27.81 -8.00 0.43
C THR A 584 26.30 -7.92 0.38
N PHE A 585 25.76 -6.71 0.24
CA PHE A 585 24.33 -6.48 0.08
C PHE A 585 23.86 -6.97 -1.29
N LEU A 586 22.84 -7.84 -1.31
CA LEU A 586 22.25 -8.41 -2.52
C LEU A 586 20.97 -7.67 -2.93
N GLY A 587 20.13 -7.30 -1.96
CA GLY A 587 18.89 -6.58 -2.25
C GLY A 587 17.91 -6.54 -1.09
N LEU A 588 16.70 -6.07 -1.40
CA LEU A 588 15.59 -5.96 -0.46
C LEU A 588 14.52 -6.98 -0.79
N ALA A 589 13.92 -7.56 0.24
CA ALA A 589 12.70 -8.34 0.15
C ALA A 589 11.62 -7.70 1.02
N PHE A 590 10.39 -7.62 0.51
CA PHE A 590 9.22 -7.14 1.26
C PHE A 590 8.27 -8.30 1.64
N VAL A 591 8.73 -9.52 1.39
CA VAL A 591 8.09 -10.80 1.67
C VAL A 591 9.15 -11.75 2.25
N SER A 592 8.74 -12.90 2.77
CA SER A 592 9.67 -13.86 3.40
C SER A 592 10.42 -14.77 2.41
N GLN A 593 10.72 -14.24 1.22
CA GLN A 593 11.36 -14.94 0.12
C GLN A 593 12.21 -13.98 -0.72
N TYR A 594 13.31 -14.47 -1.29
CA TYR A 594 14.19 -13.69 -2.17
C TYR A 594 14.92 -14.59 -3.19
N ARG A 595 14.89 -14.21 -4.47
CA ARG A 595 15.59 -14.86 -5.57
C ARG A 595 16.92 -14.15 -5.80
N VAL A 596 17.99 -14.86 -5.49
CA VAL A 596 19.35 -14.50 -5.88
C VAL A 596 19.54 -14.90 -7.34
N VAL A 597 19.97 -13.96 -8.17
CA VAL A 597 20.19 -14.18 -9.60
C VAL A 597 21.64 -13.87 -9.93
N ASN A 598 22.33 -14.83 -10.54
CA ASN A 598 23.68 -14.71 -11.08
C ASN A 598 24.70 -14.11 -10.09
N LEU A 599 24.63 -14.49 -8.82
CA LEU A 599 25.65 -14.13 -7.83
C LEU A 599 26.99 -14.72 -8.26
N VAL A 600 27.95 -13.86 -8.53
CA VAL A 600 29.30 -14.27 -8.93
C VAL A 600 30.02 -14.86 -7.73
N VAL A 601 30.48 -16.10 -7.84
CA VAL A 601 31.26 -16.80 -6.80
C VAL A 601 32.52 -17.43 -7.40
N GLU A 602 33.53 -17.67 -6.57
CA GLU A 602 34.78 -18.31 -7.02
C GLU A 602 34.57 -19.79 -7.37
N ALA A 603 35.12 -20.26 -8.48
CA ALA A 603 35.16 -21.69 -8.76
C ALA A 603 36.14 -22.40 -7.82
N THR A 604 35.71 -23.51 -7.25
CA THR A 604 36.54 -24.36 -6.39
C THR A 604 37.49 -25.21 -7.22
N ARG A 605 38.70 -25.46 -6.70
CA ARG A 605 39.60 -26.46 -7.27
C ARG A 605 39.13 -27.88 -6.91
N PRO A 606 39.46 -28.92 -7.70
CA PRO A 606 39.19 -30.30 -7.33
C PRO A 606 39.72 -30.61 -5.91
N GLY A 607 38.86 -31.19 -5.06
CA GLY A 607 39.19 -31.50 -3.67
C GLY A 607 39.07 -30.33 -2.68
N GLN A 608 38.57 -29.16 -3.11
CA GLN A 608 38.22 -28.04 -2.23
C GLN A 608 36.71 -27.78 -2.24
N ASP A 609 36.18 -27.39 -1.08
CA ASP A 609 34.81 -26.92 -0.94
C ASP A 609 34.79 -25.38 -0.90
N GLY A 610 33.81 -24.82 -1.60
CA GLY A 610 33.43 -23.42 -1.56
C GLY A 610 32.21 -23.25 -0.68
N ARG A 611 32.10 -22.09 -0.02
CA ARG A 611 30.95 -21.78 0.83
C ARG A 611 30.43 -20.38 0.55
N VAL A 612 29.13 -20.29 0.33
CA VAL A 612 28.37 -19.03 0.30
C VAL A 612 27.40 -19.05 1.48
N GLU A 613 27.54 -18.09 2.39
CA GLU A 613 26.57 -17.86 3.46
C GLU A 613 25.64 -16.71 3.07
N PHE A 614 24.34 -16.93 3.14
CA PHE A 614 23.30 -15.91 2.97
C PHE A 614 22.81 -15.46 4.33
N LEU A 615 22.65 -14.15 4.48
CA LEU A 615 22.17 -13.51 5.69
C LEU A 615 20.88 -12.73 5.40
N VAL A 616 19.89 -12.88 6.28
CA VAL A 616 18.60 -12.20 6.22
C VAL A 616 18.49 -11.27 7.42
N GLU A 617 18.68 -9.97 7.17
CA GLU A 617 18.56 -8.91 8.18
C GLU A 617 17.11 -8.39 8.18
N PRO A 618 16.32 -8.62 9.23
CA PRO A 618 15.01 -7.98 9.37
C PRO A 618 15.19 -6.48 9.68
N VAL A 619 14.33 -5.64 9.10
CA VAL A 619 14.29 -4.19 9.37
C VAL A 619 13.01 -3.86 10.16
N PRO A 620 13.05 -3.81 11.50
CA PRO A 620 11.86 -3.58 12.32
C PRO A 620 11.20 -2.23 12.01
N LYS A 621 9.87 -2.16 12.12
CA LYS A 621 9.11 -0.91 11.88
C LYS A 621 9.56 0.21 12.82
N GLU A 622 9.79 -0.11 14.08
CA GLU A 622 10.23 0.82 15.12
C GLU A 622 11.66 1.36 14.88
N GLY A 623 12.40 0.77 13.94
CA GLY A 623 13.70 1.25 13.50
C GLY A 623 14.89 0.80 14.33
N PHE A 624 14.73 -0.31 15.06
CA PHE A 624 15.80 -0.93 15.82
C PHE A 624 16.90 -1.49 14.91
N LEU A 625 18.16 -1.30 15.33
CA LEU A 625 19.26 -2.08 14.78
C LEU A 625 19.21 -3.49 15.34
N VAL A 626 19.03 -4.47 14.47
CA VAL A 626 19.06 -5.89 14.84
C VAL A 626 20.52 -6.35 14.80
N PRO A 627 21.09 -6.83 15.92
CA PRO A 627 22.46 -7.34 15.93
C PRO A 627 22.64 -8.46 14.89
N GLN A 628 23.79 -8.50 14.22
CA GLN A 628 24.07 -9.49 13.17
C GLN A 628 23.98 -10.95 13.68
N ALA A 629 24.17 -11.18 14.98
CA ALA A 629 23.98 -12.49 15.61
C ALA A 629 22.53 -12.99 15.56
N GLU A 630 21.57 -12.09 15.40
CA GLU A 630 20.13 -12.38 15.36
C GLU A 630 19.57 -12.41 13.92
N TRP A 631 20.42 -12.19 12.90
CA TRP A 631 20.03 -12.30 11.50
C TRP A 631 19.81 -13.76 11.12
N GLY A 632 18.85 -14.02 10.24
CA GLY A 632 18.64 -15.35 9.67
C GLY A 632 19.84 -15.76 8.82
N ARG A 633 20.21 -17.04 8.82
CA ARG A 633 21.38 -17.53 8.09
C ARG A 633 21.11 -18.85 7.39
N ALA A 634 21.62 -19.00 6.18
CA ALA A 634 21.73 -20.28 5.49
C ALA A 634 23.05 -20.34 4.73
N ALA A 635 23.67 -21.51 4.64
CA ALA A 635 24.91 -21.71 3.90
C ALA A 635 24.72 -22.73 2.79
N LEU A 636 25.25 -22.42 1.61
CA LEU A 636 25.40 -23.32 0.48
C LEU A 636 26.87 -23.75 0.40
N ILE A 637 27.12 -25.05 0.46
CA ILE A 637 28.44 -25.66 0.25
C ILE A 637 28.44 -26.29 -1.13
N TYR A 638 29.50 -26.05 -1.91
CA TYR A 638 29.64 -26.54 -3.28
C TYR A 638 31.09 -26.95 -3.56
N SER A 639 31.27 -27.84 -4.53
CA SER A 639 32.58 -28.34 -4.94
C SER A 639 32.61 -28.58 -6.45
N ALA A 640 33.81 -28.71 -6.99
CA ALA A 640 33.99 -29.04 -8.40
C ALA A 640 33.46 -30.47 -8.67
N PRO A 641 32.84 -30.72 -9.85
CA PRO A 641 32.51 -32.08 -10.26
C PRO A 641 33.75 -32.98 -10.17
N GLN A 642 33.57 -34.20 -9.64
CA GLN A 642 34.63 -35.20 -9.52
C GLN A 642 35.08 -35.74 -10.88
#